data_AF-A8NI57-F1
#
_entry.id   AF-A8NI57-F1
#
_cell.length_a   1.000
_cell.length_b   1.000
_cell.length_c   1.000
_cell.angle_alpha   90.00
_cell.angle_beta   90.00
_cell.angle_gamma   90.00
#
_symmetry.space_group_name_H-M   'P 1'
#
loop_
_entity.id
_entity.type
_entity.pdbx_description
1 polymer ?
#
loop_
_entity_poly.entity_id
_entity_poly.type
_entity_poly.pdbx_seq_one_letter_code
_entity_poly.pdbx_strand_id
1 'polypeptide(L)'
;MLRAVFILLFSFLFLPLVCVEARLERRHGQGREYHHRHARRSDLLASGGSGPAPTANVDSDGNRTGNATLWPGDDTSQLVKRDGTKYVFMHHIVGNTYPYTPTDWEKDLLQIHAKGIDAIALNIGSSPWQLHQLHTAYTVASSLSSRLHLNPPLHLFLSFDFTEMECDVGFVVRYTNMFKSYPVQFRVGGPGGRAMVSSYGGGCLGNEGWRRVKAETGAFVMPFVWGIEGQFKQWDSLDSWYCWGCAWPQGNWDKSVSDDEYYFSQLGSRYATTVSMWMFTHLPSKNFYLRGDNWLINNRWEQLVGMRDRLTFIEMLTWNDYGESDYFGPIRGAQPAGTYWADGFPHTAWFDMSEYYIKAFKTGVYPAITKDVVYYWSRPHPARADATRPVLSKPSGWDWAEDFLWAAVFATHPATVTLRLGSSSGTFQVPSGVSKLKIPTAPGRISVKMERGGVVLVDKTDGGFEFVERPARYNYNAYVGAATATTTGPTPTTTTSSLPAPSSTTIDGVTWKYEGCYHDNSASRTLPDGLFISDSKGNTREGCLRLCSRGGYRYGGVEYGMECFCSRGMREGVRRAEGEGECGVRCSGDASQMCGAAGRINVFSRPSLTTPGFPPAATTTTTVNAPFPPASTTVSGKTWRYVGCYTDTTGARTLWDGGYFVDGVGNSVRGCLERCGRLGWGYGGVEYGQVRGLALSFKFLLESRFDSMFFFLENPFDLMVLPRESI
;
A
#
# COMPACT_ATOMS: atom_id res chain seq x y z
N MET A 1 70.59 -8.47 -16.29
CA MET A 1 71.19 -8.75 -14.96
C MET A 1 70.12 -9.45 -14.12
N LEU A 2 70.11 -10.79 -14.10
CA LEU A 2 70.59 -11.64 -12.97
C LEU A 2 70.01 -11.19 -11.61
N ARG A 3 69.36 -12.00 -10.76
CA ARG A 3 69.28 -13.47 -10.61
C ARG A 3 68.25 -13.81 -9.50
N ALA A 4 67.63 -15.00 -9.62
CA ALA A 4 67.27 -16.01 -8.58
C ALA A 4 66.35 -15.60 -7.39
N VAL A 5 65.16 -16.16 -7.09
CA VAL A 5 64.60 -17.54 -7.03
C VAL A 5 65.22 -18.45 -5.96
N PHE A 6 64.46 -18.90 -4.93
CA PHE A 6 64.08 -20.32 -4.61
C PHE A 6 63.55 -20.59 -3.15
N ILE A 7 62.37 -21.25 -3.07
CA ILE A 7 61.92 -22.42 -2.22
C ILE A 7 61.62 -22.30 -0.70
N LEU A 8 60.36 -22.52 -0.23
CA LEU A 8 59.65 -23.72 0.37
C LEU A 8 60.20 -24.16 1.76
N LEU A 9 59.51 -24.69 2.79
CA LEU A 9 58.13 -25.18 3.10
C LEU A 9 58.06 -25.52 4.63
N PHE A 10 56.84 -25.78 5.15
CA PHE A 10 56.41 -26.60 6.32
C PHE A 10 55.78 -25.93 7.59
N SER A 11 54.43 -25.99 7.59
CA SER A 11 53.44 -26.47 8.58
C SER A 11 53.64 -26.40 10.11
N PHE A 12 52.69 -25.81 10.87
CA PHE A 12 51.61 -26.51 11.64
C PHE A 12 50.80 -25.53 12.55
N LEU A 13 49.49 -25.80 12.64
CA LEU A 13 48.39 -25.35 13.54
C LEU A 13 48.60 -24.27 14.63
N PHE A 14 47.65 -23.32 14.74
CA PHE A 14 46.61 -23.21 15.79
C PHE A 14 45.76 -21.92 15.59
N LEU A 15 44.42 -22.07 15.52
CA LEU A 15 43.42 -21.00 15.75
C LEU A 15 43.36 -20.69 17.27
N PRO A 16 42.94 -19.49 17.75
CA PRO A 16 41.65 -18.88 17.39
C PRO A 16 41.56 -17.34 17.28
N LEU A 17 40.50 -16.90 16.60
CA LEU A 17 39.73 -15.65 16.75
C LEU A 17 40.44 -14.37 17.22
N VAL A 18 40.64 -13.43 16.29
CA VAL A 18 40.51 -11.97 16.54
C VAL A 18 39.87 -11.32 15.31
N CYS A 19 38.73 -10.64 15.51
CA CYS A 19 38.13 -9.72 14.55
C CYS A 19 39.09 -8.56 14.27
N VAL A 20 39.47 -8.36 13.01
CA VAL A 20 40.16 -7.13 12.57
C VAL A 20 39.10 -6.16 12.07
N GLU A 21 38.93 -5.07 12.82
CA GLU A 21 38.28 -3.84 12.37
C GLU A 21 39.01 -3.31 11.12
N ALA A 22 38.31 -3.24 9.99
CA ALA A 22 38.73 -2.41 8.87
C ALA A 22 38.29 -0.96 9.15
N ARG A 23 39.23 -0.16 9.63
CA ARG A 23 39.19 1.31 9.61
C ARG A 23 39.01 1.78 8.16
N LEU A 24 37.85 2.33 7.84
CA LEU A 24 37.68 3.29 6.75
C LEU A 24 37.60 4.69 7.37
N GLU A 25 38.63 5.48 7.09
CA GLU A 25 38.77 6.86 7.54
C GLU A 25 37.61 7.71 6.99
N ARG A 26 36.83 8.23 7.94
CA ARG A 26 35.77 9.21 7.69
C ARG A 26 36.41 10.52 7.26
N ARG A 27 36.10 10.97 6.04
CA ARG A 27 36.10 12.40 5.76
C ARG A 27 34.82 13.00 6.32
N HIS A 28 34.99 13.80 7.37
CA HIS A 28 33.96 14.62 7.98
C HIS A 28 33.32 15.57 6.94
N GLY A 29 32.14 15.19 6.44
CA GLY A 29 31.15 16.16 5.96
C GLY A 29 30.35 16.62 7.16
N GLN A 30 30.59 17.86 7.60
CA GLN A 30 29.82 18.49 8.68
C GLN A 30 28.32 18.45 8.34
N GLY A 31 27.54 17.80 9.20
CA GLY A 31 26.10 17.99 9.24
C GLY A 31 25.80 19.46 9.51
N ARG A 32 25.31 20.17 8.50
CA ARG A 32 24.66 21.47 8.69
C ARG A 32 23.19 21.19 8.96
N GLU A 33 22.77 21.56 10.16
CA GLU A 33 21.39 21.86 10.51
C GLU A 33 20.77 22.75 9.42
N TYR A 34 19.85 22.20 8.64
CA TYR A 34 18.98 23.01 7.78
C TYR A 34 17.75 23.40 8.59
N HIS A 35 17.95 24.38 9.49
CA HIS A 35 16.84 25.18 9.98
C HIS A 35 16.18 25.89 8.79
N HIS A 36 14.88 25.67 8.61
CA HIS A 36 14.01 26.45 7.75
C HIS A 36 14.23 27.96 8.01
N ARG A 37 14.99 28.64 7.12
CA ARG A 37 14.92 30.09 6.99
C ARG A 37 13.69 30.47 6.16
N HIS A 38 12.51 30.24 6.73
CA HIS A 38 11.27 30.89 6.28
C HIS A 38 10.65 31.70 7.44
N ALA A 39 11.49 32.50 8.09
CA ALA A 39 11.07 33.53 9.04
C ALA A 39 11.95 34.76 8.83
N ARG A 40 11.60 35.57 7.82
CA ARG A 40 11.93 37.00 7.61
C ARG A 40 11.81 37.34 6.13
N ARG A 41 10.56 37.51 5.66
CA ARG A 41 10.25 38.30 4.45
C ARG A 41 8.76 38.61 4.27
N SER A 42 7.89 38.24 5.21
CA SER A 42 6.47 38.60 5.23
C SER A 42 6.18 40.01 5.77
N ASP A 43 7.15 40.70 6.38
CA ASP A 43 6.92 41.98 7.07
C ASP A 43 7.08 43.23 6.17
N LEU A 44 7.08 43.10 4.84
CA LEU A 44 7.29 44.22 3.91
C LEU A 44 6.08 44.58 3.03
N LEU A 45 4.88 44.05 3.29
CA LEU A 45 3.68 44.42 2.51
C LEU A 45 2.51 44.97 3.34
N ALA A 46 2.77 45.41 4.57
CA ALA A 46 1.79 46.14 5.37
C ALA A 46 2.04 47.67 5.31
N SER A 47 2.01 48.27 4.11
CA SER A 47 1.67 49.70 3.95
C SER A 47 1.43 50.06 2.48
N GLY A 48 0.25 50.62 2.19
CA GLY A 48 0.06 51.53 1.05
C GLY A 48 -0.96 51.11 -0.01
N GLY A 49 -2.09 51.82 -0.04
CA GLY A 49 -2.73 52.25 -1.29
C GLY A 49 -4.02 51.54 -1.70
N SER A 50 -5.17 52.13 -1.37
CA SER A 50 -6.46 51.86 -2.01
C SER A 50 -6.47 52.36 -3.46
N GLY A 51 -6.32 51.44 -4.42
CA GLY A 51 -6.57 51.64 -5.85
C GLY A 51 -7.86 50.94 -6.30
N PRO A 52 -8.56 51.41 -7.35
CA PRO A 52 -9.90 50.93 -7.70
C PRO A 52 -9.85 49.51 -8.26
N ALA A 53 -10.89 48.73 -7.98
CA ALA A 53 -11.05 47.36 -8.46
C ALA A 53 -11.02 47.29 -10.00
N PRO A 54 -10.31 46.32 -10.61
CA PRO A 54 -10.30 46.18 -12.06
C PRO A 54 -11.64 45.63 -12.55
N THR A 55 -12.29 46.37 -13.45
CA THR A 55 -13.45 45.93 -14.21
C THR A 55 -13.06 44.80 -15.16
N ALA A 56 -13.85 43.72 -15.19
CA ALA A 56 -13.66 42.58 -16.09
C ALA A 56 -13.96 42.98 -17.54
N ASN A 57 -13.03 42.71 -18.46
CA ASN A 57 -13.31 42.78 -19.90
C ASN A 57 -13.95 41.45 -20.35
N VAL A 58 -15.03 41.57 -21.11
CA VAL A 58 -15.81 40.47 -21.70
C VAL A 58 -15.62 40.55 -23.21
N ASP A 59 -15.42 39.41 -23.88
CA ASP A 59 -15.38 39.38 -25.35
C ASP A 59 -16.79 39.55 -25.97
N SER A 60 -16.85 39.64 -27.29
CA SER A 60 -18.09 39.85 -28.04
C SER A 60 -19.12 38.73 -27.92
N ASP A 61 -18.76 37.60 -27.29
CA ASP A 61 -19.61 36.43 -27.08
C ASP A 61 -19.98 36.21 -25.59
N GLY A 62 -19.58 37.11 -24.69
CA GLY A 62 -19.99 37.06 -23.29
C GLY A 62 -19.15 36.14 -22.39
N ASN A 63 -18.03 35.61 -22.88
CA ASN A 63 -17.21 34.66 -22.11
C ASN A 63 -16.14 35.37 -21.25
N ARG A 64 -15.98 34.90 -19.99
CA ARG A 64 -14.84 35.28 -19.14
C ARG A 64 -13.59 34.54 -19.61
N THR A 65 -12.74 35.19 -20.40
CA THR A 65 -11.38 34.70 -20.64
C THR A 65 -10.52 35.00 -19.41
N GLY A 66 -10.19 33.97 -18.63
CA GLY A 66 -9.24 34.10 -17.54
C GLY A 66 -7.89 34.58 -18.08
N ASN A 67 -7.33 35.63 -17.46
CA ASN A 67 -5.98 36.13 -17.73
C ASN A 67 -4.94 35.06 -17.36
N ALA A 68 -4.72 34.08 -18.22
CA ALA A 68 -3.55 33.22 -18.17
C ALA A 68 -2.43 33.90 -18.94
N THR A 69 -1.45 34.49 -18.24
CA THR A 69 -0.17 34.90 -18.84
C THR A 69 0.49 33.65 -19.42
N LEU A 70 0.52 33.55 -20.75
CA LEU A 70 1.19 32.48 -21.50
C LEU A 70 2.70 32.66 -21.47
N TRP A 71 3.44 31.57 -21.28
CA TRP A 71 4.90 31.54 -21.23
C TRP A 71 5.51 31.01 -22.53
N PRO A 72 6.76 31.39 -22.87
CA PRO A 72 7.45 30.83 -24.03
C PRO A 72 7.60 29.31 -23.92
N GLY A 73 7.01 28.57 -24.87
CA GLY A 73 6.98 27.10 -24.87
C GLY A 73 5.68 26.48 -24.33
N ASP A 74 4.75 27.28 -23.83
CA ASP A 74 3.43 26.79 -23.43
C ASP A 74 2.62 26.37 -24.66
N ASP A 75 2.28 25.08 -24.74
CA ASP A 75 1.26 24.58 -25.65
C ASP A 75 -0.11 24.99 -25.11
N THR A 76 -0.69 26.02 -25.72
CA THR A 76 -2.03 26.54 -25.41
C THR A 76 -3.10 25.44 -25.48
N SER A 77 -2.90 24.38 -26.28
CA SER A 77 -3.80 23.24 -26.31
C SER A 77 -3.73 22.37 -25.05
N GLN A 78 -2.59 22.31 -24.34
CA GLN A 78 -2.45 21.60 -23.06
C GLN A 78 -3.06 22.38 -21.88
N LEU A 79 -3.08 23.71 -21.99
CA LEU A 79 -3.73 24.61 -21.04
C LEU A 79 -5.27 24.59 -21.19
N VAL A 80 -5.74 24.52 -22.43
CA VAL A 80 -7.16 24.35 -22.79
C VAL A 80 -7.63 22.88 -22.58
N LYS A 81 -6.72 21.90 -22.61
CA LYS A 81 -6.98 20.46 -22.35
C LYS A 81 -7.13 20.08 -20.87
N ARG A 82 -7.06 21.01 -19.93
CA ARG A 82 -7.73 20.78 -18.65
C ARG A 82 -9.21 20.96 -18.90
N ASP A 83 -9.83 19.95 -19.50
CA ASP A 83 -11.25 19.77 -19.85
C ASP A 83 -12.25 19.96 -18.68
N GLY A 84 -11.82 20.61 -17.59
CA GLY A 84 -12.50 20.67 -16.31
C GLY A 84 -12.12 19.52 -15.36
N THR A 85 -11.44 18.46 -15.84
CA THR A 85 -11.10 17.30 -15.01
C THR A 85 -10.08 17.67 -13.95
N LYS A 86 -10.41 17.30 -12.71
CA LYS A 86 -9.56 17.47 -11.54
C LYS A 86 -9.11 16.09 -11.07
N TYR A 87 -7.83 15.96 -10.81
CA TYR A 87 -7.21 14.70 -10.41
C TYR A 87 -6.77 14.77 -8.95
N VAL A 88 -7.05 13.70 -8.21
CA VAL A 88 -6.51 13.47 -6.88
C VAL A 88 -5.67 12.20 -6.93
N PHE A 89 -4.40 12.33 -6.55
CA PHE A 89 -3.46 11.23 -6.47
C PHE A 89 -3.23 10.80 -5.02
N MET A 90 -2.77 9.57 -4.83
CA MET A 90 -2.32 9.06 -3.53
C MET A 90 -0.85 8.68 -3.63
N HIS A 91 -0.02 9.23 -2.76
CA HIS A 91 1.41 8.87 -2.68
C HIS A 91 1.59 7.56 -1.92
N HIS A 92 2.37 6.61 -2.44
CA HIS A 92 2.57 5.28 -1.85
C HIS A 92 4.07 4.92 -1.83
N ILE A 93 4.60 4.71 -0.63
CA ILE A 93 6.01 4.39 -0.38
C ILE A 93 6.25 2.90 -0.69
N VAL A 94 6.84 2.61 -1.85
CA VAL A 94 7.21 1.24 -2.24
C VAL A 94 8.29 0.69 -1.29
N GLY A 95 9.12 1.55 -0.71
CA GLY A 95 10.05 1.20 0.37
C GLY A 95 9.39 0.48 1.56
N ASN A 96 8.12 0.75 1.82
CA ASN A 96 7.34 0.13 2.90
C ASN A 96 6.49 -1.05 2.40
N THR A 97 6.95 -1.75 1.36
CA THR A 97 6.24 -2.90 0.76
C THR A 97 7.10 -4.16 0.66
N TYR A 98 8.28 -4.23 1.28
CA TYR A 98 9.15 -5.43 1.20
C TYR A 98 8.43 -6.78 1.39
N PRO A 99 7.55 -6.97 2.40
CA PRO A 99 6.81 -8.22 2.62
C PRO A 99 5.48 -8.31 1.86
N TYR A 100 5.09 -7.29 1.06
CA TYR A 100 3.80 -7.30 0.38
C TYR A 100 3.70 -8.48 -0.57
N THR A 101 2.57 -9.17 -0.47
CA THR A 101 2.11 -10.14 -1.46
C THR A 101 1.23 -9.45 -2.52
N PRO A 102 0.92 -10.10 -3.64
CA PRO A 102 -0.09 -9.59 -4.57
C PRO A 102 -1.44 -9.28 -3.89
N THR A 103 -1.83 -10.05 -2.87
CA THR A 103 -3.07 -9.82 -2.10
C THR A 103 -3.02 -8.53 -1.28
N ASP A 104 -1.85 -8.16 -0.76
CA ASP A 104 -1.69 -6.91 -0.02
C ASP A 104 -1.79 -5.71 -0.98
N TRP A 105 -1.15 -5.81 -2.14
CA TRP A 105 -1.36 -4.86 -3.25
C TRP A 105 -2.82 -4.78 -3.67
N GLU A 106 -3.53 -5.91 -3.83
CA GLU A 106 -4.95 -5.88 -4.20
C GLU A 106 -5.78 -5.09 -3.20
N LYS A 107 -5.57 -5.32 -1.90
CA LYS A 107 -6.31 -4.62 -0.83
C LYS A 107 -6.05 -3.12 -0.86
N ASP A 108 -4.80 -2.71 -0.97
CA ASP A 108 -4.44 -1.28 -1.01
C ASP A 108 -5.00 -0.60 -2.25
N LEU A 109 -4.75 -1.16 -3.43
CA LEU A 109 -5.20 -0.59 -4.70
C LEU A 109 -6.72 -0.42 -4.72
N LEU A 110 -7.48 -1.44 -4.27
CA LEU A 110 -8.93 -1.36 -4.20
C LEU A 110 -9.41 -0.34 -3.16
N GLN A 111 -8.80 -0.31 -1.98
CA GLN A 111 -9.21 0.62 -0.93
C GLN A 111 -8.96 2.07 -1.33
N ILE A 112 -7.81 2.37 -1.95
CA ILE A 112 -7.46 3.69 -2.47
C ILE A 112 -8.44 4.10 -3.58
N HIS A 113 -8.66 3.23 -4.56
CA HIS A 113 -9.50 3.53 -5.72
C HIS A 113 -10.98 3.73 -5.36
N ALA A 114 -11.48 3.00 -4.35
CA ALA A 114 -12.88 3.09 -3.91
C ALA A 114 -13.31 4.51 -3.48
N LYS A 115 -12.36 5.40 -3.14
CA LYS A 115 -12.64 6.78 -2.71
C LYS A 115 -12.41 7.84 -3.79
N GLY A 116 -12.28 7.41 -5.05
CA GLY A 116 -12.19 8.31 -6.19
C GLY A 116 -10.80 8.89 -6.44
N ILE A 117 -9.74 8.25 -5.91
CA ILE A 117 -8.35 8.51 -6.28
C ILE A 117 -8.12 8.09 -7.72
N ASP A 118 -7.58 9.00 -8.52
CA ASP A 118 -7.42 8.83 -9.96
C ASP A 118 -6.18 8.02 -10.31
N ALA A 119 -5.10 8.16 -9.52
CA ALA A 119 -3.89 7.37 -9.68
C ALA A 119 -3.05 7.32 -8.41
N ILE A 120 -2.16 6.31 -8.32
CA ILE A 120 -1.25 6.13 -7.20
C ILE A 120 0.18 6.45 -7.65
N ALA A 121 0.83 7.39 -6.96
CA ALA A 121 2.22 7.74 -7.16
C ALA A 121 3.10 6.74 -6.39
N LEU A 122 3.76 5.83 -7.11
CA LEU A 122 4.64 4.81 -6.52
C LEU A 122 6.01 5.43 -6.25
N ASN A 123 6.24 5.83 -5.00
CA ASN A 123 7.51 6.35 -4.51
C ASN A 123 8.52 5.21 -4.39
N ILE A 124 9.59 5.31 -5.18
CA ILE A 124 10.63 4.30 -5.26
C ILE A 124 11.98 4.85 -4.87
N GLY A 125 12.80 4.02 -4.23
CA GLY A 125 14.23 4.20 -4.00
C GLY A 125 15.08 3.28 -4.87
N SER A 126 16.37 3.18 -4.55
CA SER A 126 17.36 2.43 -5.35
C SER A 126 17.41 0.92 -5.09
N SER A 127 16.70 0.43 -4.06
CA SER A 127 16.77 -0.97 -3.66
C SER A 127 16.26 -1.93 -4.77
N PRO A 128 17.05 -2.95 -5.18
CA PRO A 128 16.69 -3.82 -6.32
C PRO A 128 15.35 -4.54 -6.20
N TRP A 129 14.96 -4.93 -4.97
CA TRP A 129 13.69 -5.61 -4.72
C TRP A 129 12.46 -4.72 -4.99
N GLN A 130 12.60 -3.39 -4.99
CA GLN A 130 11.49 -2.49 -5.30
C GLN A 130 11.06 -2.61 -6.76
N LEU A 131 11.96 -2.98 -7.67
CA LEU A 131 11.60 -3.27 -9.07
C LEU A 131 10.61 -4.43 -9.16
N HIS A 132 10.81 -5.48 -8.35
CA HIS A 132 9.86 -6.58 -8.27
C HIS A 132 8.50 -6.11 -7.76
N GLN A 133 8.47 -5.27 -6.71
CA GLN A 133 7.22 -4.74 -6.19
C GLN A 133 6.50 -3.80 -7.16
N LEU A 134 7.21 -3.01 -7.96
CA LEU A 134 6.63 -2.24 -9.05
C LEU A 134 5.92 -3.17 -10.06
N HIS A 135 6.60 -4.20 -10.58
CA HIS A 135 5.97 -5.14 -11.51
C HIS A 135 4.75 -5.83 -10.89
N THR A 136 4.81 -6.20 -9.62
CA THR A 136 3.66 -6.76 -8.89
C THR A 136 2.51 -5.78 -8.83
N ALA A 137 2.73 -4.53 -8.39
CA ALA A 137 1.70 -3.50 -8.31
C ALA A 137 1.02 -3.24 -9.67
N TYR A 138 1.80 -3.05 -10.74
CA TYR A 138 1.25 -2.83 -12.09
C TYR A 138 0.51 -4.04 -12.65
N THR A 139 0.99 -5.26 -12.39
CA THR A 139 0.32 -6.50 -12.82
C THR A 139 -0.99 -6.69 -12.08
N VAL A 140 -0.99 -6.48 -10.76
CA VAL A 140 -2.19 -6.56 -9.93
C VAL A 140 -3.21 -5.49 -10.33
N ALA A 141 -2.79 -4.23 -10.51
CA ALA A 141 -3.69 -3.17 -10.98
C ALA A 141 -4.31 -3.48 -12.35
N SER A 142 -3.53 -4.03 -13.29
CA SER A 142 -4.03 -4.44 -14.61
C SER A 142 -5.03 -5.58 -14.50
N SER A 143 -4.71 -6.60 -13.70
CA SER A 143 -5.58 -7.74 -13.41
C SER A 143 -6.89 -7.27 -12.78
N LEU A 144 -6.84 -6.47 -11.71
CA LEU A 144 -8.03 -5.92 -11.06
C LEU A 144 -8.91 -5.09 -12.00
N SER A 145 -8.31 -4.19 -12.78
CA SER A 145 -9.04 -3.35 -13.72
C SER A 145 -9.81 -4.17 -14.75
N SER A 146 -9.18 -5.21 -15.30
CA SER A 146 -9.81 -6.13 -16.25
C SER A 146 -10.84 -7.05 -15.60
N ARG A 147 -10.48 -7.70 -14.49
CA ARG A 147 -11.26 -8.74 -13.78
C ARG A 147 -12.51 -8.19 -13.12
N LEU A 148 -12.45 -6.97 -12.60
CA LEU A 148 -13.58 -6.31 -11.93
C LEU A 148 -14.30 -5.30 -12.84
N HIS A 149 -13.84 -5.14 -14.09
CA HIS A 149 -14.35 -4.16 -15.05
C HIS A 149 -14.43 -2.74 -14.45
N LEU A 150 -13.35 -2.30 -13.80
CA LEU A 150 -13.31 -1.00 -13.14
C LEU A 150 -13.39 0.13 -14.18
N ASN A 151 -14.26 1.12 -13.90
CA ASN A 151 -14.42 2.31 -14.72
C ASN A 151 -14.48 3.58 -13.83
N PRO A 152 -13.45 4.43 -13.84
CA PRO A 152 -12.19 4.28 -14.59
C PRO A 152 -11.35 3.08 -14.08
N PRO A 153 -10.40 2.56 -14.87
CA PRO A 153 -9.49 1.54 -14.39
C PRO A 153 -8.57 2.09 -13.28
N LEU A 154 -7.89 1.18 -12.57
CA LEU A 154 -6.81 1.58 -11.67
C LEU A 154 -5.68 2.19 -12.48
N HIS A 155 -5.13 3.30 -11.98
CA HIS A 155 -3.94 3.91 -12.57
C HIS A 155 -2.80 4.07 -11.57
N LEU A 156 -1.57 3.90 -12.07
CA LEU A 156 -0.33 4.04 -11.32
C LEU A 156 0.63 4.94 -12.10
N PHE A 157 1.53 5.63 -11.41
CA PHE A 157 2.68 6.28 -12.04
C PHE A 157 3.89 6.26 -11.11
N LEU A 158 5.09 6.46 -11.68
CA LEU A 158 6.33 6.44 -10.90
C LEU A 158 6.59 7.80 -10.24
N SER A 159 6.99 7.75 -8.97
CA SER A 159 7.60 8.87 -8.23
C SER A 159 9.01 8.47 -7.81
N PHE A 160 10.03 9.11 -8.37
CA PHE A 160 11.42 8.80 -8.03
C PHE A 160 11.84 9.54 -6.76
N ASP A 161 12.27 8.82 -5.72
CA ASP A 161 12.75 9.42 -4.49
C ASP A 161 14.27 9.61 -4.51
N PHE A 162 14.71 10.82 -4.85
CA PHE A 162 16.13 11.16 -4.92
C PHE A 162 16.80 11.37 -3.55
N THR A 163 16.08 11.13 -2.46
CA THR A 163 16.72 10.97 -1.14
C THR A 163 17.17 9.54 -0.87
N GLU A 164 16.62 8.58 -1.61
CA GLU A 164 16.87 7.14 -1.48
C GLU A 164 17.52 6.53 -2.75
N MET A 165 17.92 7.37 -3.71
CA MET A 165 18.62 6.95 -4.94
C MET A 165 19.56 8.01 -5.49
N GLU A 166 20.50 7.56 -6.32
CA GLU A 166 21.42 8.42 -7.07
C GLU A 166 20.71 9.23 -8.17
N CYS A 167 21.28 10.38 -8.49
CA CYS A 167 20.77 11.28 -9.52
C CYS A 167 21.19 10.81 -10.92
N ASP A 168 20.48 9.81 -11.45
CA ASP A 168 20.77 9.19 -12.75
C ASP A 168 19.60 9.35 -13.74
N VAL A 169 19.81 10.18 -14.77
CA VAL A 169 18.84 10.38 -15.87
C VAL A 169 18.55 9.06 -16.59
N GLY A 170 19.57 8.23 -16.83
CA GLY A 170 19.42 6.95 -17.52
C GLY A 170 18.59 5.95 -16.70
N PHE A 171 18.69 5.99 -15.37
CA PHE A 171 17.81 5.22 -14.47
C PHE A 171 16.35 5.65 -14.65
N VAL A 172 16.07 6.95 -14.56
CA VAL A 172 14.71 7.51 -14.70
C VAL A 172 14.11 7.16 -16.06
N VAL A 173 14.88 7.36 -17.14
CA VAL A 173 14.46 7.03 -18.51
C VAL A 173 14.14 5.56 -18.65
N ARG A 174 15.03 4.67 -18.18
CA ARG A 174 14.86 3.22 -18.29
C ARG A 174 13.60 2.75 -17.56
N TYR A 175 13.40 3.17 -16.31
CA TYR A 175 12.23 2.78 -15.51
C TYR A 175 10.94 3.35 -16.10
N THR A 176 10.95 4.62 -16.51
CA THR A 176 9.80 5.22 -17.19
C THR A 176 9.43 4.44 -18.45
N ASN A 177 10.40 4.08 -19.29
CA ASN A 177 10.15 3.30 -20.50
C ASN A 177 9.65 1.89 -20.23
N MET A 178 10.09 1.27 -19.12
CA MET A 178 9.65 -0.06 -18.70
C MET A 178 8.17 -0.08 -18.26
N PHE A 179 7.73 0.94 -17.52
CA PHE A 179 6.38 0.94 -16.93
C PHE A 179 5.34 1.68 -17.78
N LYS A 180 5.76 2.63 -18.64
CA LYS A 180 4.81 3.41 -19.45
C LYS A 180 3.97 2.57 -20.41
N SER A 181 4.42 1.36 -20.76
CA SER A 181 3.67 0.45 -21.65
C SER A 181 2.53 -0.29 -20.97
N TYR A 182 2.45 -0.29 -19.63
CA TYR A 182 1.33 -0.91 -18.93
C TYR A 182 0.02 -0.15 -19.21
N PRO A 183 -1.10 -0.85 -19.41
CA PRO A 183 -2.39 -0.21 -19.69
C PRO A 183 -2.89 0.64 -18.52
N VAL A 184 -2.44 0.32 -17.30
CA VAL A 184 -2.75 1.04 -16.06
C VAL A 184 -1.77 2.17 -15.74
N GLN A 185 -0.81 2.49 -16.62
CA GLN A 185 -0.02 3.71 -16.47
C GLN A 185 -0.95 4.94 -16.55
N PHE A 186 -0.91 5.81 -15.55
CA PHE A 186 -1.63 7.08 -15.60
C PHE A 186 -1.04 7.96 -16.71
N ARG A 187 -1.93 8.53 -17.53
CA ARG A 187 -1.58 9.37 -18.67
C ARG A 187 -2.32 10.69 -18.62
N VAL A 188 -1.59 11.79 -18.66
CA VAL A 188 -2.17 13.12 -18.75
C VAL A 188 -2.70 13.31 -20.17
N GLY A 189 -4.00 13.57 -20.30
CA GLY A 189 -4.72 13.61 -21.58
C GLY A 189 -5.38 12.29 -21.99
N GLY A 190 -5.54 11.34 -21.06
CA GLY A 190 -6.24 10.07 -21.30
C GLY A 190 -5.39 9.03 -22.04
N PRO A 191 -6.00 7.99 -22.66
CA PRO A 191 -5.28 6.86 -23.25
C PRO A 191 -4.22 7.24 -24.31
N GLY A 192 -4.46 8.29 -25.11
CA GLY A 192 -3.50 8.83 -26.08
C GLY A 192 -2.51 9.85 -25.49
N GLY A 193 -2.59 10.09 -24.18
CA GLY A 193 -1.82 11.09 -23.46
C GLY A 193 -0.41 10.66 -23.08
N ARG A 194 0.28 11.57 -22.38
CA ARG A 194 1.68 11.40 -21.94
C ARG A 194 1.72 10.68 -20.60
N ALA A 195 2.56 9.65 -20.48
CA ALA A 195 2.73 8.91 -19.23
C ALA A 195 3.25 9.84 -18.12
N MET A 196 2.57 9.87 -16.99
CA MET A 196 2.95 10.72 -15.86
C MET A 196 4.22 10.17 -15.17
N VAL A 197 5.12 11.07 -14.83
CA VAL A 197 6.30 10.82 -14.00
C VAL A 197 6.46 11.96 -13.00
N SER A 198 6.76 11.62 -11.75
CA SER A 198 7.00 12.56 -10.66
C SER A 198 8.26 12.21 -9.88
N SER A 199 8.58 12.99 -8.87
CA SER A 199 9.67 12.71 -7.94
C SER A 199 9.53 13.47 -6.64
N TYR A 200 10.11 12.90 -5.59
CA TYR A 200 10.51 13.65 -4.40
C TYR A 200 11.99 14.04 -4.55
N GLY A 201 12.25 15.34 -4.70
CA GLY A 201 13.57 15.86 -5.06
C GLY A 201 13.87 15.78 -6.57
N GLY A 202 15.15 15.66 -6.92
CA GLY A 202 15.60 15.58 -8.32
C GLY A 202 16.19 16.88 -8.88
N GLY A 203 16.43 17.88 -8.03
CA GLY A 203 17.14 19.11 -8.44
C GLY A 203 18.57 18.84 -8.94
N CYS A 204 19.19 17.78 -8.45
CA CYS A 204 20.50 17.29 -8.89
C CYS A 204 20.56 16.88 -10.37
N LEU A 205 19.43 16.49 -10.99
CA LEU A 205 19.39 16.24 -12.44
C LEU A 205 19.49 17.54 -13.25
N GLY A 206 19.17 18.68 -12.63
CA GLY A 206 19.06 19.98 -13.27
C GLY A 206 17.94 20.04 -14.31
N ASN A 207 17.72 21.23 -14.86
CA ASN A 207 16.72 21.43 -15.90
C ASN A 207 17.03 20.61 -17.17
N GLU A 208 18.31 20.43 -17.51
CA GLU A 208 18.74 19.63 -18.67
C GLU A 208 18.48 18.14 -18.49
N GLY A 209 18.70 17.58 -17.30
CA GLY A 209 18.41 16.18 -17.03
C GLY A 209 16.92 15.88 -17.18
N TRP A 210 16.04 16.74 -16.64
CA TRP A 210 14.59 16.61 -16.82
C TRP A 210 14.14 16.81 -18.27
N ARG A 211 14.78 17.74 -19.00
CA ARG A 211 14.56 17.91 -20.45
C ARG A 211 14.87 16.63 -21.21
N ARG A 212 15.99 15.97 -20.89
CA ARG A 212 16.40 14.69 -21.46
C ARG A 212 15.43 13.56 -21.10
N VAL A 213 14.97 13.48 -19.85
CA VAL A 213 13.91 12.52 -19.44
C VAL A 213 12.68 12.68 -20.33
N LYS A 214 12.18 13.91 -20.53
CA LYS A 214 11.05 14.18 -21.42
C LYS A 214 11.32 13.75 -22.85
N ALA A 215 12.46 14.15 -23.41
CA ALA A 215 12.80 13.86 -24.80
C ALA A 215 12.88 12.35 -25.07
N GLU A 216 13.49 11.57 -24.18
CA GLU A 216 13.70 10.13 -24.37
C GLU A 216 12.49 9.26 -24.00
N THR A 217 11.55 9.78 -23.21
CA THR A 217 10.39 9.00 -22.74
C THR A 217 9.05 9.47 -23.29
N GLY A 218 8.94 10.74 -23.67
CA GLY A 218 7.67 11.41 -23.96
C GLY A 218 6.79 11.67 -22.72
N ALA A 219 7.30 11.41 -21.51
CA ALA A 219 6.54 11.50 -20.26
C ALA A 219 6.08 12.93 -19.95
N PHE A 220 4.96 13.07 -19.23
CA PHE A 220 4.55 14.31 -18.56
C PHE A 220 5.27 14.37 -17.21
N VAL A 221 6.08 15.40 -16.99
CA VAL A 221 6.99 15.49 -15.85
C VAL A 221 6.45 16.49 -14.82
N MET A 222 6.11 15.98 -13.63
CA MET A 222 5.65 16.75 -12.47
C MET A 222 6.46 16.39 -11.21
N PRO A 223 7.72 16.83 -11.11
CA PRO A 223 8.54 16.58 -9.94
C PRO A 223 8.24 17.58 -8.84
N PHE A 224 8.61 17.23 -7.62
CA PHE A 224 8.87 18.20 -6.56
C PHE A 224 10.37 18.38 -6.44
N VAL A 225 10.86 19.57 -6.78
CA VAL A 225 12.27 19.96 -6.69
C VAL A 225 12.43 21.09 -5.69
N TRP A 226 13.35 20.94 -4.74
CA TRP A 226 13.66 21.97 -3.74
C TRP A 226 14.43 23.14 -4.32
N GLY A 227 14.21 24.33 -3.75
CA GLY A 227 15.13 25.46 -3.89
C GLY A 227 15.07 26.14 -5.25
N ILE A 228 14.05 25.84 -6.07
CA ILE A 228 13.85 26.47 -7.39
C ILE A 228 12.79 27.59 -7.33
N GLU A 229 12.38 27.98 -6.13
CA GLU A 229 11.49 29.11 -5.90
C GLU A 229 12.12 30.40 -6.45
N GLY A 230 11.33 31.17 -7.22
CA GLY A 230 11.80 32.33 -7.98
C GLY A 230 12.45 31.98 -9.31
N GLN A 231 12.72 30.69 -9.59
CA GLN A 231 13.45 30.23 -10.76
C GLN A 231 12.62 29.35 -11.71
N PHE A 232 11.35 29.07 -11.43
CA PHE A 232 10.50 28.20 -12.27
C PHE A 232 10.48 28.58 -13.76
N LYS A 233 10.68 29.88 -14.10
CA LYS A 233 10.80 30.37 -15.49
C LYS A 233 11.94 29.68 -16.27
N GLN A 234 13.00 29.28 -15.56
CA GLN A 234 14.19 28.64 -16.11
C GLN A 234 14.03 27.11 -16.16
N TRP A 235 12.88 26.58 -15.74
CA TRP A 235 12.54 25.16 -15.67
C TRP A 235 11.38 24.83 -16.63
N ASP A 236 11.58 25.19 -17.89
CA ASP A 236 10.74 24.85 -19.05
C ASP A 236 10.65 23.33 -19.30
N SER A 237 11.60 22.55 -18.78
CA SER A 237 11.50 21.09 -18.81
C SER A 237 10.31 20.58 -18.01
N LEU A 238 9.83 21.26 -16.97
CA LEU A 238 8.75 20.71 -16.15
C LEU A 238 7.41 20.91 -16.89
N ASP A 239 6.52 19.92 -16.90
CA ASP A 239 5.16 20.15 -17.41
C ASP A 239 4.24 20.68 -16.30
N SER A 240 4.49 20.23 -15.08
CA SER A 240 3.86 20.69 -13.85
C SER A 240 4.89 20.63 -12.72
N TRP A 241 4.58 21.22 -11.57
CA TRP A 241 5.38 21.07 -10.35
C TRP A 241 4.45 21.07 -9.16
N TYR A 242 4.70 20.18 -8.19
CA TYR A 242 3.86 20.07 -7.02
C TYR A 242 4.61 20.46 -5.75
N CYS A 243 3.92 21.16 -4.85
CA CYS A 243 4.51 21.58 -3.58
C CYS A 243 4.31 20.51 -2.49
N TRP A 244 5.34 19.72 -2.17
CA TRP A 244 5.25 18.70 -1.11
C TRP A 244 4.89 19.29 0.25
N GLY A 245 5.63 20.32 0.69
CA GLY A 245 5.45 20.94 2.01
C GLY A 245 4.14 21.70 2.19
N CYS A 246 3.40 21.97 1.12
CA CYS A 246 2.13 22.71 1.17
C CYS A 246 0.98 21.90 1.78
N ALA A 247 1.21 20.65 2.19
CA ALA A 247 0.25 19.88 2.97
C ALA A 247 0.15 20.36 4.43
N TRP A 248 1.21 20.96 4.99
CA TRP A 248 1.29 21.34 6.41
C TRP A 248 1.63 22.81 6.62
N PRO A 249 1.25 23.42 7.76
CA PRO A 249 1.80 24.69 8.18
C PRO A 249 3.32 24.63 8.35
N GLN A 250 4.03 25.63 7.83
CA GLN A 250 5.48 25.75 7.93
C GLN A 250 5.93 26.49 9.22
N GLY A 251 5.12 26.39 10.27
CA GLY A 251 5.36 27.00 11.58
C GLY A 251 4.14 26.95 12.50
N ASN A 252 4.20 27.66 13.63
CA ASN A 252 3.14 27.69 14.64
C ASN A 252 2.00 28.64 14.27
N TRP A 253 1.31 28.34 13.18
CA TRP A 253 0.11 29.03 12.72
C TRP A 253 -0.79 28.06 11.95
N ASP A 254 -2.02 28.47 11.68
CA ASP A 254 -2.97 27.64 10.94
C ASP A 254 -2.57 27.56 9.47
N LYS A 255 -2.81 26.42 8.82
CA LYS A 255 -2.59 26.31 7.37
C LYS A 255 -3.51 27.28 6.65
N SER A 256 -2.95 28.08 5.75
CA SER A 256 -3.67 28.96 4.84
C SER A 256 -3.35 28.60 3.38
N VAL A 257 -3.80 29.42 2.43
CA VAL A 257 -3.48 29.30 1.00
C VAL A 257 -2.29 30.17 0.57
N SER A 258 -1.58 30.81 1.50
CA SER A 258 -0.58 31.84 1.14
C SER A 258 0.61 31.28 0.36
N ASP A 259 1.07 30.08 0.72
CA ASP A 259 2.08 29.33 -0.03
C ASP A 259 1.54 28.91 -1.40
N ASP A 260 0.31 28.41 -1.48
CA ASP A 260 -0.32 28.07 -2.76
C ASP A 260 -0.38 29.29 -3.69
N GLU A 261 -0.82 30.44 -3.21
CA GLU A 261 -0.86 31.68 -3.99
C GLU A 261 0.53 32.12 -4.44
N TYR A 262 1.53 31.96 -3.59
CA TYR A 262 2.92 32.23 -3.95
C TYR A 262 3.39 31.35 -5.11
N TYR A 263 3.16 30.03 -5.06
CA TYR A 263 3.56 29.13 -6.14
C TYR A 263 2.72 29.33 -7.40
N PHE A 264 1.42 29.59 -7.25
CA PHE A 264 0.54 29.94 -8.36
C PHE A 264 1.03 31.18 -9.10
N SER A 265 1.51 32.20 -8.39
CA SER A 265 2.03 33.43 -9.03
C SER A 265 3.23 33.18 -9.95
N GLN A 266 3.92 32.04 -9.78
CA GLN A 266 5.11 31.67 -10.55
C GLN A 266 4.84 30.63 -11.63
N LEU A 267 3.96 29.68 -11.36
CA LEU A 267 3.69 28.51 -12.22
C LEU A 267 2.37 28.62 -12.98
N GLY A 268 1.46 29.50 -12.57
CA GLY A 268 0.11 29.58 -13.12
C GLY A 268 -0.60 28.23 -13.01
N SER A 269 -1.19 27.77 -14.12
CA SER A 269 -1.86 26.48 -14.17
C SER A 269 -0.91 25.30 -13.92
N ARG A 270 0.41 25.42 -14.15
CA ARG A 270 1.38 24.35 -13.93
C ARG A 270 1.60 24.03 -12.44
N TYR A 271 0.96 24.77 -11.54
CA TYR A 271 1.00 24.48 -10.12
C TYR A 271 0.10 23.29 -9.75
N ALA A 272 0.67 22.41 -8.94
CA ALA A 272 0.00 21.34 -8.23
C ALA A 272 0.36 21.44 -6.74
N THR A 273 -0.47 20.85 -5.88
CA THR A 273 -0.27 20.96 -4.42
C THR A 273 -0.62 19.67 -3.73
N THR A 274 -0.37 19.62 -2.42
CA THR A 274 -0.57 18.44 -1.59
C THR A 274 -1.55 18.69 -0.47
N VAL A 275 -2.08 17.59 0.05
CA VAL A 275 -2.95 17.56 1.23
C VAL A 275 -2.56 16.39 2.12
N SER A 276 -2.49 16.67 3.42
CA SER A 276 -2.22 15.68 4.46
C SER A 276 -2.86 16.15 5.78
N MET A 277 -2.66 15.37 6.83
CA MET A 277 -3.25 15.52 8.14
C MET A 277 -2.22 15.74 9.23
N TRP A 278 -1.25 14.84 9.38
CA TRP A 278 -0.40 14.81 10.55
C TRP A 278 1.03 14.51 10.12
N MET A 279 2.02 15.13 10.77
CA MET A 279 3.42 14.87 10.46
C MET A 279 4.20 14.83 11.76
N PHE A 280 4.70 13.65 12.09
CA PHE A 280 5.50 13.41 13.28
C PHE A 280 6.49 12.28 13.04
N THR A 281 7.74 12.55 13.39
CA THR A 281 8.82 11.57 13.35
C THR A 281 9.58 11.57 14.68
N HIS A 282 10.09 10.41 15.09
CA HIS A 282 10.89 10.30 16.31
C HIS A 282 12.10 9.37 16.13
N LEU A 283 12.91 9.68 15.12
CA LEU A 283 14.17 9.02 14.79
C LEU A 283 15.37 9.90 15.18
N PRO A 284 16.55 9.33 15.48
CA PRO A 284 17.75 10.11 15.77
C PRO A 284 18.12 11.10 14.65
N SER A 285 17.87 10.74 13.39
CA SER A 285 18.09 11.58 12.21
C SER A 285 16.95 12.55 11.91
N LYS A 286 15.74 12.29 12.43
CA LYS A 286 14.51 13.01 12.08
C LYS A 286 13.55 13.03 13.28
N ASN A 287 13.56 14.13 14.05
CA ASN A 287 12.78 14.26 15.29
C ASN A 287 12.01 15.59 15.33
N PHE A 288 10.85 15.65 14.70
CA PHE A 288 10.02 16.85 14.64
C PHE A 288 8.53 16.54 14.56
N TYR A 289 7.72 17.56 14.85
CA TYR A 289 6.29 17.62 14.67
C TYR A 289 5.94 18.84 13.81
N LEU A 290 5.11 18.66 12.79
CA LEU A 290 4.42 19.78 12.13
C LEU A 290 2.98 19.83 12.60
N ARG A 291 2.45 21.05 12.75
CA ARG A 291 1.14 21.28 13.35
C ARG A 291 0.02 20.66 12.50
N GLY A 292 -0.55 19.56 13.00
CA GLY A 292 -1.74 18.87 12.46
C GLY A 292 -3.05 19.23 13.17
N ASP A 293 -2.98 20.11 14.17
CA ASP A 293 -4.13 20.58 14.95
C ASP A 293 -5.09 21.47 14.14
N ASN A 294 -6.16 21.94 14.79
CA ASN A 294 -7.17 22.82 14.20
C ASN A 294 -7.79 22.23 12.92
N TRP A 295 -8.17 20.94 12.96
CA TRP A 295 -8.79 20.23 11.85
C TRP A 295 -8.02 20.37 10.52
N LEU A 296 -6.68 20.27 10.55
CA LEU A 296 -5.82 20.53 9.38
C LEU A 296 -6.36 19.89 8.10
N ILE A 297 -6.65 18.59 8.11
CA ILE A 297 -7.11 17.86 6.93
C ILE A 297 -8.44 18.42 6.37
N ASN A 298 -9.41 18.76 7.23
CA ASN A 298 -10.69 19.34 6.81
C ASN A 298 -10.49 20.75 6.23
N ASN A 299 -9.75 21.59 6.96
CA ASN A 299 -9.48 22.97 6.56
C ASN A 299 -8.69 23.01 5.25
N ARG A 300 -7.69 22.14 5.12
CA ARG A 300 -6.88 22.06 3.91
C ARG A 300 -7.72 21.63 2.72
N TRP A 301 -8.57 20.61 2.88
CA TRP A 301 -9.51 20.23 1.83
C TRP A 301 -10.46 21.36 1.43
N GLU A 302 -11.07 22.07 2.39
CA GLU A 302 -11.97 23.18 2.12
C GLU A 302 -11.27 24.33 1.36
N GLN A 303 -10.04 24.65 1.73
CA GLN A 303 -9.19 25.60 1.00
C GLN A 303 -8.97 25.14 -0.44
N LEU A 304 -8.58 23.88 -0.64
CA LEU A 304 -8.30 23.34 -1.97
C LEU A 304 -9.54 23.24 -2.86
N VAL A 305 -10.70 22.94 -2.27
CA VAL A 305 -12.00 23.03 -2.97
C VAL A 305 -12.27 24.47 -3.38
N GLY A 306 -12.01 25.46 -2.52
CA GLY A 306 -12.13 26.88 -2.85
C GLY A 306 -11.18 27.34 -3.96
N MET A 307 -10.02 26.68 -4.11
CA MET A 307 -9.04 26.95 -5.17
C MET A 307 -9.22 26.08 -6.43
N ARG A 308 -10.25 25.22 -6.46
CA ARG A 308 -10.35 24.15 -7.47
C ARG A 308 -10.30 24.65 -8.91
N ASP A 309 -10.82 25.83 -9.20
CA ASP A 309 -10.89 26.33 -10.57
C ASP A 309 -9.50 26.61 -11.16
N ARG A 310 -8.50 26.81 -10.30
CA ARG A 310 -7.10 27.05 -10.67
C ARG A 310 -6.22 25.81 -10.56
N LEU A 311 -6.63 24.83 -9.75
CA LEU A 311 -5.91 23.57 -9.53
C LEU A 311 -6.36 22.49 -10.50
N THR A 312 -5.45 21.57 -10.83
CA THR A 312 -5.79 20.34 -11.57
C THR A 312 -5.30 19.10 -10.88
N PHE A 313 -4.14 19.16 -10.24
CA PHE A 313 -3.57 18.03 -9.52
C PHE A 313 -3.51 18.37 -8.04
N ILE A 314 -4.07 17.48 -7.22
CA ILE A 314 -3.79 17.38 -5.79
C ILE A 314 -3.19 16.00 -5.54
N GLU A 315 -2.18 15.94 -4.69
CA GLU A 315 -1.64 14.67 -4.22
C GLU A 315 -1.79 14.53 -2.71
N MET A 316 -2.39 13.42 -2.28
CA MET A 316 -2.55 13.05 -0.88
C MET A 316 -1.27 12.40 -0.37
N LEU A 317 -0.72 12.94 0.72
CA LEU A 317 0.48 12.44 1.38
C LEU A 317 0.10 11.83 2.73
N THR A 318 0.34 10.56 3.00
CA THR A 318 0.71 9.46 2.09
C THR A 318 -0.16 8.24 2.40
N TRP A 319 -0.08 7.16 1.64
CA TRP A 319 -0.82 5.94 1.96
C TRP A 319 -0.19 5.17 3.12
N ASN A 320 1.13 5.05 3.17
CA ASN A 320 1.82 4.10 4.03
C ASN A 320 3.17 4.60 4.57
N ASP A 321 3.39 5.92 4.67
CA ASP A 321 4.58 6.44 5.34
C ASP A 321 4.40 6.51 6.86
N TYR A 322 4.49 5.33 7.49
CA TYR A 322 4.34 5.17 8.93
C TYR A 322 5.42 5.91 9.73
N GLY A 323 6.63 6.02 9.16
CA GLY A 323 7.77 6.71 9.78
C GLY A 323 7.48 8.19 10.05
N GLU A 324 6.62 8.79 9.23
CA GLU A 324 6.32 10.22 9.26
C GLU A 324 4.94 10.55 9.80
N SER A 325 4.16 9.53 10.18
CA SER A 325 2.81 9.68 10.73
C SER A 325 1.80 10.33 9.78
N ASP A 326 2.10 10.43 8.48
CA ASP A 326 1.20 11.04 7.49
C ASP A 326 0.40 10.01 6.67
N TYR A 327 0.46 8.73 7.06
CA TYR A 327 -0.20 7.62 6.38
C TYR A 327 -1.73 7.65 6.51
N PHE A 328 -2.45 7.38 5.42
CA PHE A 328 -3.91 7.21 5.36
C PHE A 328 -4.34 5.74 5.45
N GLY A 329 -3.48 4.84 4.97
CA GLY A 329 -3.73 3.42 4.84
C GLY A 329 -3.55 2.64 6.14
N PRO A 330 -4.00 1.38 6.17
CA PRO A 330 -3.77 0.48 7.30
C PRO A 330 -2.33 -0.07 7.28
N ILE A 331 -1.79 -0.41 8.45
CA ILE A 331 -0.50 -1.09 8.56
C ILE A 331 -0.64 -2.54 8.05
N ARG A 332 0.04 -2.87 6.94
CA ARG A 332 0.09 -4.22 6.33
C ARG A 332 1.46 -4.89 6.43
N GLY A 333 2.24 -4.52 7.44
CA GLY A 333 3.64 -4.94 7.60
C GLY A 333 4.63 -3.95 6.97
N ALA A 334 5.93 -4.22 7.14
CA ALA A 334 7.05 -3.41 6.61
C ALA A 334 7.21 -1.99 7.16
N GLN A 335 6.53 -1.66 8.25
CA GLN A 335 6.79 -0.40 8.96
C GLN A 335 8.29 -0.25 9.27
N PRO A 336 8.89 0.95 9.06
CA PRO A 336 10.30 1.15 9.34
C PRO A 336 10.64 0.76 10.79
N ALA A 337 11.77 0.09 10.97
CA ALA A 337 12.20 -0.37 12.28
C ALA A 337 12.31 0.81 13.28
N GLY A 338 11.77 0.64 14.48
CA GLY A 338 11.80 1.67 15.52
C GLY A 338 10.63 2.66 15.51
N THR A 339 9.70 2.57 14.56
CA THR A 339 8.52 3.45 14.42
C THR A 339 7.40 3.10 15.42
N TYR A 340 7.70 2.99 16.71
CA TYR A 340 6.72 2.54 17.72
C TYR A 340 5.49 3.48 17.86
N TRP A 341 5.55 4.69 17.31
CA TRP A 341 4.46 5.66 17.38
C TRP A 341 3.31 5.41 16.40
N ALA A 342 3.53 4.56 15.39
CA ALA A 342 2.48 4.13 14.47
C ALA A 342 1.72 2.88 15.00
N ASP A 343 2.31 2.13 15.93
CA ASP A 343 1.72 0.90 16.46
C ASP A 343 0.44 1.17 17.26
N GLY A 344 -0.70 0.74 16.71
CA GLY A 344 -2.02 0.99 17.33
C GLY A 344 -2.58 2.39 17.08
N PHE A 345 -2.02 3.15 16.13
CA PHE A 345 -2.47 4.48 15.74
C PHE A 345 -3.08 4.42 14.33
N PRO A 346 -4.34 3.98 14.17
CA PRO A 346 -4.99 3.91 12.86
C PRO A 346 -5.34 5.30 12.35
N HIS A 347 -5.19 5.52 11.05
CA HIS A 347 -5.53 6.78 10.35
C HIS A 347 -6.60 6.61 9.25
N THR A 348 -7.09 5.40 9.01
CA THR A 348 -8.04 5.12 7.91
C THR A 348 -9.34 5.93 8.00
N ALA A 349 -9.76 6.32 9.20
CA ALA A 349 -10.89 7.20 9.42
C ALA A 349 -10.70 8.59 8.77
N TRP A 350 -9.47 9.13 8.68
CA TRP A 350 -9.19 10.35 7.92
C TRP A 350 -9.29 10.14 6.41
N PHE A 351 -8.96 8.94 5.91
CA PHE A 351 -9.16 8.60 4.51
C PHE A 351 -10.65 8.46 4.17
N ASP A 352 -11.42 7.79 5.04
CA ASP A 352 -12.88 7.69 4.92
C ASP A 352 -13.54 9.07 4.86
N MET A 353 -13.15 9.96 5.75
CA MET A 353 -13.63 11.35 5.77
C MET A 353 -13.24 12.12 4.50
N SER A 354 -12.04 11.88 3.95
CA SER A 354 -11.54 12.59 2.78
C SER A 354 -12.35 12.32 1.50
N GLU A 355 -13.09 11.21 1.41
CA GLU A 355 -13.96 10.90 0.26
C GLU A 355 -14.95 12.02 -0.06
N TYR A 356 -15.54 12.63 0.96
CA TYR A 356 -16.46 13.77 0.83
C TYR A 356 -15.80 14.96 0.13
N TYR A 357 -14.57 15.26 0.52
CA TYR A 357 -13.81 16.39 0.01
C TYR A 357 -13.18 16.12 -1.36
N ILE A 358 -12.73 14.89 -1.61
CA ILE A 358 -12.27 14.44 -2.93
C ILE A 358 -13.38 14.64 -3.95
N LYS A 359 -14.60 14.18 -3.63
CA LYS A 359 -15.79 14.40 -4.48
C LYS A 359 -16.03 15.90 -4.71
N ALA A 360 -16.02 16.70 -3.65
CA ALA A 360 -16.24 18.14 -3.74
C ALA A 360 -15.19 18.86 -4.61
N PHE A 361 -13.92 18.50 -4.50
CA PHE A 361 -12.85 19.08 -5.32
C PHE A 361 -13.07 18.76 -6.79
N LYS A 362 -13.41 17.50 -7.10
CA LYS A 362 -13.61 17.02 -8.46
C LYS A 362 -14.84 17.65 -9.10
N THR A 363 -15.99 17.61 -8.42
CA THR A 363 -17.27 18.06 -8.98
C THR A 363 -17.54 19.55 -8.80
N GLY A 364 -16.87 20.21 -7.83
CA GLY A 364 -17.19 21.56 -7.39
C GLY A 364 -18.40 21.65 -6.47
N VAL A 365 -18.99 20.51 -6.10
CA VAL A 365 -20.18 20.44 -5.25
C VAL A 365 -19.94 19.44 -4.13
N TYR A 366 -20.07 19.91 -2.89
CA TYR A 366 -20.06 19.02 -1.73
C TYR A 366 -21.21 18.00 -1.82
N PRO A 367 -20.92 16.68 -1.77
CA PRO A 367 -21.96 15.67 -1.88
C PRO A 367 -22.87 15.69 -0.65
N ALA A 368 -24.12 15.27 -0.81
CA ALA A 368 -25.02 15.13 0.34
C ALA A 368 -24.47 14.12 1.36
N ILE A 369 -24.56 14.44 2.65
CA ILE A 369 -24.24 13.51 3.73
C ILE A 369 -25.40 12.54 3.86
N THR A 370 -25.16 11.26 3.56
CA THR A 370 -26.17 10.19 3.58
C THR A 370 -26.09 9.29 4.80
N LYS A 371 -25.04 9.47 5.63
CA LYS A 371 -24.81 8.67 6.83
C LYS A 371 -24.28 9.56 7.95
N ASP A 372 -24.86 9.41 9.13
CA ASP A 372 -24.38 10.08 10.33
C ASP A 372 -23.07 9.43 10.80
N VAL A 373 -21.98 10.19 10.84
CA VAL A 373 -20.65 9.71 11.27
C VAL A 373 -19.96 10.79 12.11
N VAL A 374 -19.31 10.39 13.19
CA VAL A 374 -18.38 11.23 13.95
C VAL A 374 -16.98 10.69 13.79
N TYR A 375 -16.12 11.42 13.08
CA TYR A 375 -14.68 11.18 13.03
C TYR A 375 -14.03 11.92 14.19
N TYR A 376 -13.11 11.30 14.91
CA TYR A 376 -12.46 11.90 16.08
C TYR A 376 -11.00 11.50 16.18
N TRP A 377 -10.18 12.38 16.75
CA TRP A 377 -8.76 12.11 16.95
C TRP A 377 -8.17 12.89 18.12
N SER A 378 -7.12 12.32 18.72
CA SER A 378 -6.34 12.94 19.78
C SER A 378 -4.93 12.37 19.79
N ARG A 379 -3.95 13.17 20.24
CA ARG A 379 -2.67 12.65 20.72
C ARG A 379 -2.87 11.84 21.99
N PRO A 380 -1.96 10.90 22.34
CA PRO A 380 -2.12 10.01 23.48
C PRO A 380 -1.72 10.62 24.83
N HIS A 381 -1.13 11.82 24.84
CA HIS A 381 -0.71 12.50 26.05
C HIS A 381 -0.65 14.03 25.83
N PRO A 382 -0.58 14.84 26.91
CA PRO A 382 -0.42 16.29 26.77
C PRO A 382 0.86 16.64 26.04
N ALA A 383 0.85 17.69 25.21
CA ALA A 383 2.01 18.16 24.47
C ALA A 383 3.19 18.50 25.40
N ARG A 384 2.89 19.01 26.59
CA ARG A 384 3.94 19.40 27.57
C ARG A 384 4.41 18.25 28.46
N ALA A 385 3.83 17.06 28.37
CA ALA A 385 4.14 15.96 29.27
C ALA A 385 5.60 15.51 29.15
N ASP A 386 6.19 15.10 30.26
CA ASP A 386 7.50 14.45 30.28
C ASP A 386 7.34 12.93 30.22
N ALA A 387 8.03 12.32 29.26
CA ALA A 387 8.07 10.86 29.16
C ALA A 387 8.91 10.29 30.32
N THR A 388 8.44 9.19 30.91
CA THR A 388 9.14 8.54 32.02
C THR A 388 10.35 7.73 31.58
N ARG A 389 10.39 7.31 30.31
CA ARG A 389 11.47 6.51 29.72
C ARG A 389 11.80 6.99 28.29
N PRO A 390 12.25 8.26 28.13
CA PRO A 390 12.52 8.82 26.81
C PRO A 390 13.72 8.13 26.16
N VAL A 391 13.62 7.84 24.87
CA VAL A 391 14.74 7.34 24.06
C VAL A 391 15.45 8.50 23.33
N LEU A 392 14.70 9.57 23.02
CA LEU A 392 15.20 10.83 22.47
C LEU A 392 14.56 12.01 23.22
N SER A 393 15.07 13.21 22.99
CA SER A 393 14.41 14.45 23.43
C SER A 393 13.04 14.61 22.75
N LYS A 394 12.17 15.47 23.30
CA LYS A 394 10.93 15.88 22.63
C LYS A 394 11.24 16.31 21.18
N PRO A 395 10.36 15.98 20.22
CA PRO A 395 10.51 16.42 18.83
C PRO A 395 10.50 17.95 18.76
N SER A 396 11.22 18.56 17.82
CA SER A 396 11.03 19.99 17.56
C SER A 396 9.57 20.28 17.14
N GLY A 397 9.06 21.47 17.46
CA GLY A 397 7.66 21.83 17.20
C GLY A 397 6.64 21.24 18.18
N TRP A 398 7.06 20.43 19.16
CA TRP A 398 6.17 19.85 20.19
C TRP A 398 5.28 20.90 20.89
N ASP A 399 5.78 22.12 21.04
CA ASP A 399 5.13 23.24 21.72
C ASP A 399 4.06 23.93 20.87
N TRP A 400 3.92 23.55 19.60
CA TRP A 400 2.85 24.00 18.70
C TRP A 400 1.58 23.16 18.86
N ALA A 401 1.72 22.00 19.52
CA ALA A 401 0.67 21.00 19.61
C ALA A 401 -0.39 21.39 20.66
N GLU A 402 -1.67 21.35 20.29
CA GLU A 402 -2.80 21.75 21.13
C GLU A 402 -3.53 20.54 21.77
N ASP A 403 -3.82 20.59 23.07
CA ASP A 403 -4.33 19.45 23.84
C ASP A 403 -5.86 19.35 23.80
N PHE A 404 -6.39 18.90 22.66
CA PHE A 404 -7.83 18.64 22.45
C PHE A 404 -8.12 17.24 21.91
N LEU A 405 -9.29 16.71 22.28
CA LEU A 405 -10.01 15.74 21.45
C LEU A 405 -10.70 16.53 20.35
N TRP A 406 -10.31 16.28 19.11
CA TRP A 406 -10.90 16.88 17.92
C TRP A 406 -11.95 15.95 17.32
N ALA A 407 -12.97 16.51 16.70
CA ALA A 407 -13.93 15.74 15.92
C ALA A 407 -14.47 16.51 14.71
N ALA A 408 -14.77 15.78 13.64
CA ALA A 408 -15.56 16.22 12.50
C ALA A 408 -16.84 15.37 12.44
N VAL A 409 -17.98 16.02 12.61
CA VAL A 409 -19.30 15.40 12.61
C VAL A 409 -19.94 15.58 11.25
N PHE A 410 -20.28 14.48 10.61
CA PHE A 410 -21.05 14.42 9.38
C PHE A 410 -22.48 14.05 9.77
N ALA A 411 -23.39 15.03 9.73
CA ALA A 411 -24.77 14.85 10.16
C ALA A 411 -25.73 14.97 8.96
N THR A 412 -26.60 13.98 8.79
CA THR A 412 -27.67 14.00 7.78
C THR A 412 -28.73 15.06 8.10
N HIS A 413 -29.00 15.26 9.39
CA HIS A 413 -29.99 16.19 9.95
C HIS A 413 -29.45 16.75 11.27
N PRO A 414 -30.00 17.87 11.79
CA PRO A 414 -29.63 18.39 13.09
C PRO A 414 -29.62 17.31 14.18
N ALA A 415 -28.60 17.34 15.03
CA ALA A 415 -28.37 16.33 16.06
C ALA A 415 -27.67 16.95 17.28
N THR A 416 -27.75 16.25 18.40
CA THR A 416 -26.96 16.54 19.61
C THR A 416 -25.79 15.57 19.66
N VAL A 417 -24.56 16.06 19.70
CA VAL A 417 -23.34 15.25 19.81
C VAL A 417 -22.69 15.49 21.15
N THR A 418 -22.37 14.42 21.88
CA THR A 418 -21.57 14.48 23.09
C THR A 418 -20.22 13.81 22.85
N LEU A 419 -19.15 14.58 23.06
CA LEU A 419 -17.78 14.09 23.08
C LEU A 419 -17.32 13.92 24.53
N ARG A 420 -16.56 12.87 24.79
CA ARG A 420 -15.88 12.65 26.07
C ARG A 420 -14.46 12.16 25.85
N LEU A 421 -13.55 12.62 26.68
CA LEU A 421 -12.21 12.09 26.83
C LEU A 421 -11.88 12.09 28.32
N GLY A 422 -11.92 10.90 28.94
CA GLY A 422 -11.76 10.81 30.39
C GLY A 422 -12.86 11.56 31.15
N SER A 423 -12.45 12.46 32.05
CA SER A 423 -13.35 13.36 32.78
C SER A 423 -13.82 14.57 31.97
N SER A 424 -13.18 14.88 30.85
CA SER A 424 -13.59 15.98 29.97
C SER A 424 -14.79 15.57 29.12
N SER A 425 -15.79 16.45 29.03
CA SER A 425 -17.02 16.21 28.28
C SER A 425 -17.54 17.52 27.69
N GLY A 426 -18.14 17.43 26.51
CA GLY A 426 -18.85 18.55 25.89
C GLY A 426 -20.04 18.05 25.06
N THR A 427 -21.17 18.73 25.15
CA THR A 427 -22.39 18.43 24.40
C THR A 427 -22.71 19.59 23.48
N PHE A 428 -22.94 19.30 22.21
CA PHE A 428 -23.05 20.27 21.13
C PHE A 428 -24.32 20.01 20.31
N GLN A 429 -25.01 21.09 19.94
CA GLN A 429 -26.02 21.03 18.89
C GLN A 429 -25.31 21.24 17.55
N VAL A 430 -25.48 20.30 16.61
CA VAL A 430 -24.92 20.39 15.27
C VAL A 430 -26.04 20.49 14.24
N PRO A 431 -25.92 21.35 13.20
CA PRO A 431 -26.82 21.34 12.05
C PRO A 431 -26.60 20.09 11.18
N SER A 432 -27.40 19.92 10.13
CA SER A 432 -27.02 19.04 9.03
C SER A 432 -25.76 19.56 8.34
N GLY A 433 -24.97 18.65 7.76
CA GLY A 433 -23.68 18.97 7.15
C GLY A 433 -22.49 18.58 8.02
N VAL A 434 -21.36 19.23 7.78
CA VAL A 434 -20.11 18.99 8.51
C VAL A 434 -19.96 20.00 9.65
N SER A 435 -19.76 19.53 10.87
CA SER A 435 -19.47 20.35 12.04
C SER A 435 -18.12 19.97 12.67
N LYS A 436 -17.33 20.97 13.05
CA LYS A 436 -16.02 20.79 13.69
C LYS A 436 -16.14 21.04 15.19
N LEU A 437 -15.88 20.03 16.00
CA LEU A 437 -16.06 20.05 17.45
C LEU A 437 -14.75 19.71 18.16
N LYS A 438 -14.52 20.31 19.34
CA LYS A 438 -13.39 19.97 20.19
C LYS A 438 -13.72 20.09 21.67
N ILE A 439 -13.07 19.27 22.49
CA ILE A 439 -13.08 19.39 23.96
C ILE A 439 -11.65 19.25 24.48
N PRO A 440 -11.29 19.88 25.62
CA PRO A 440 -9.97 19.70 26.22
C PRO A 440 -9.68 18.22 26.49
N THR A 441 -8.43 17.80 26.40
CA THR A 441 -8.06 16.42 26.78
C THR A 441 -8.13 16.21 28.29
N ALA A 442 -8.52 15.02 28.73
CA ALA A 442 -8.33 14.56 30.10
C ALA A 442 -8.01 13.06 30.13
N PRO A 443 -7.40 12.53 31.21
CA PRO A 443 -6.96 11.14 31.26
C PRO A 443 -8.11 10.16 31.16
N GLY A 444 -7.94 9.14 30.30
CA GLY A 444 -8.92 8.08 30.09
C GLY A 444 -9.26 7.86 28.62
N ARG A 445 -10.43 7.25 28.38
CA ARG A 445 -10.84 6.81 27.03
C ARG A 445 -11.68 7.85 26.32
N ILE A 446 -11.69 7.76 24.99
CA ILE A 446 -12.59 8.54 24.14
C ILE A 446 -13.97 7.86 24.13
N SER A 447 -15.03 8.65 24.34
CA SER A 447 -16.40 8.23 24.05
C SER A 447 -17.11 9.26 23.19
N VAL A 448 -17.94 8.80 22.26
CA VAL A 448 -18.72 9.63 21.36
C VAL A 448 -20.17 9.16 21.37
N LYS A 449 -21.08 10.10 21.54
CA LYS A 449 -22.53 9.87 21.48
C LYS A 449 -23.16 10.85 20.50
N MET A 450 -24.11 10.39 19.69
CA MET A 450 -24.94 11.24 18.84
C MET A 450 -26.40 10.88 19.06
N GLU A 451 -27.24 11.90 19.25
CA GLU A 451 -28.67 11.76 19.49
C GLU A 451 -29.47 12.69 18.58
N ARG A 452 -30.66 12.26 18.18
CA ARG A 452 -31.61 13.09 17.42
C ARG A 452 -33.01 12.82 17.94
N GLY A 453 -33.69 13.87 18.42
CA GLY A 453 -35.06 13.74 18.95
C GLY A 453 -35.18 12.71 20.09
N GLY A 454 -34.17 12.59 20.94
CA GLY A 454 -34.12 11.61 22.04
C GLY A 454 -33.70 10.19 21.63
N VAL A 455 -33.46 9.92 20.35
CA VAL A 455 -32.97 8.63 19.85
C VAL A 455 -31.46 8.64 19.76
N VAL A 456 -30.81 7.66 20.39
CA VAL A 456 -29.36 7.45 20.30
C VAL A 456 -29.02 6.81 18.95
N LEU A 457 -28.25 7.51 18.14
CA LEU A 457 -27.78 7.08 16.83
C LEU A 457 -26.37 6.47 16.91
N VAL A 458 -25.53 7.07 17.74
CA VAL A 458 -24.15 6.63 18.03
C VAL A 458 -23.98 6.59 19.52
N ASP A 459 -23.40 5.50 20.03
CA ASP A 459 -22.87 5.39 21.40
C ASP A 459 -21.65 4.46 21.37
N LYS A 460 -20.46 5.05 21.32
CA LYS A 460 -19.19 4.31 21.19
C LYS A 460 -18.21 4.81 22.22
N THR A 461 -17.64 3.87 22.99
CA THR A 461 -16.41 4.10 23.75
C THR A 461 -15.28 3.36 23.07
N ASP A 462 -14.19 4.06 22.76
CA ASP A 462 -13.05 3.47 22.07
C ASP A 462 -12.20 2.64 23.04
N GLY A 463 -11.99 1.37 22.70
CA GLY A 463 -11.15 0.45 23.48
C GLY A 463 -9.69 0.44 23.06
N GLY A 464 -9.35 1.01 21.89
CA GLY A 464 -8.00 1.00 21.32
C GLY A 464 -7.13 2.19 21.73
N PHE A 465 -7.68 3.12 22.50
CA PHE A 465 -7.01 4.37 22.85
C PHE A 465 -7.23 4.75 24.32
N GLU A 466 -6.17 5.25 24.95
CA GLU A 466 -6.22 5.85 26.27
C GLU A 466 -5.29 7.07 26.31
N PHE A 467 -5.82 8.21 26.76
CA PHE A 467 -5.03 9.40 27.01
C PHE A 467 -4.38 9.31 28.39
N VAL A 468 -3.07 9.45 28.45
CA VAL A 468 -2.29 9.33 29.69
C VAL A 468 -1.55 10.62 29.99
N GLU A 469 -1.52 11.06 31.27
CA GLU A 469 -0.81 12.29 31.65
C GLU A 469 0.71 12.16 31.57
N ARG A 470 1.22 10.96 31.86
CA ARG A 470 2.65 10.67 31.95
C ARG A 470 2.99 9.49 31.05
N PRO A 471 3.34 9.76 29.78
CA PRO A 471 3.60 8.69 28.83
C PRO A 471 4.91 7.96 29.16
N ALA A 472 5.02 6.71 28.72
CA ALA A 472 6.30 5.98 28.80
C ALA A 472 7.32 6.55 27.80
N ARG A 473 6.85 6.91 26.60
CA ARG A 473 7.65 7.43 25.49
C ARG A 473 6.91 8.59 24.82
N TYR A 474 7.64 9.52 24.19
CA TYR A 474 7.03 10.59 23.43
C TYR A 474 6.33 10.04 22.19
N ASN A 475 5.03 10.30 22.04
CA ASN A 475 4.30 9.98 20.84
C ASN A 475 3.38 11.15 20.49
N TYR A 476 3.78 11.92 19.47
CA TYR A 476 2.98 13.03 18.96
C TYR A 476 2.13 12.62 17.76
N ASN A 477 2.08 11.33 17.38
CA ASN A 477 1.12 10.82 16.41
C ASN A 477 -0.31 10.94 16.96
N ALA A 478 -1.30 10.91 16.08
CA ALA A 478 -2.70 11.00 16.45
C ALA A 478 -3.39 9.64 16.35
N TYR A 479 -4.12 9.25 17.39
CA TYR A 479 -5.06 8.16 17.24
C TYR A 479 -6.31 8.68 16.55
N VAL A 480 -6.82 7.96 15.55
CA VAL A 480 -7.99 8.40 14.77
C VAL A 480 -9.04 7.31 14.74
N GLY A 481 -10.25 7.66 15.16
CA GLY A 481 -11.40 6.78 15.15
C GLY A 481 -12.58 7.36 14.40
N ALA A 482 -13.54 6.49 14.13
CA ALA A 482 -14.86 6.88 13.64
C ALA A 482 -15.96 6.12 14.41
N ALA A 483 -17.08 6.81 14.63
CA ALA A 483 -18.30 6.24 15.19
C ALA A 483 -19.44 6.57 14.23
N THR A 484 -20.00 5.52 13.61
CA THR A 484 -21.01 5.66 12.57
C THR A 484 -22.36 5.27 13.13
N ALA A 485 -23.41 6.03 12.81
CA ALA A 485 -24.74 5.69 13.25
C ALA A 485 -25.15 4.32 12.72
N THR A 486 -25.62 3.49 13.64
CA THR A 486 -26.48 2.36 13.31
C THR A 486 -27.84 2.93 12.95
N THR A 487 -28.47 2.41 11.90
CA THR A 487 -29.86 2.74 11.57
C THR A 487 -30.79 2.22 12.66
N THR A 488 -30.89 2.98 13.76
CA THR A 488 -31.85 2.78 14.85
C THR A 488 -32.87 3.90 14.78
N GLY A 489 -33.83 3.78 13.86
CA GLY A 489 -35.12 4.42 14.08
C GLY A 489 -35.83 3.74 15.28
N PRO A 490 -36.83 4.38 15.90
CA PRO A 490 -37.66 3.72 16.89
C PRO A 490 -38.39 2.57 16.18
N THR A 491 -37.93 1.35 16.42
CA THR A 491 -38.61 0.13 16.01
C THR A 491 -39.98 0.13 16.70
N PRO A 492 -41.12 0.18 15.97
CA PRO A 492 -42.36 -0.28 16.56
C PRO A 492 -42.10 -1.71 17.01
N THR A 493 -42.61 -2.08 18.18
CA THR A 493 -42.47 -3.40 18.81
C THR A 493 -42.95 -4.50 17.87
N THR A 494 -42.12 -4.88 16.90
CA THR A 494 -42.27 -6.10 16.11
C THR A 494 -41.37 -7.10 16.78
N THR A 495 -42.04 -7.95 17.55
CA THR A 495 -41.62 -9.30 17.93
C THR A 495 -40.58 -9.83 16.94
N THR A 496 -39.36 -10.02 17.45
CA THR A 496 -38.28 -10.72 16.77
C THR A 496 -38.77 -12.10 16.37
N SER A 497 -39.18 -12.25 15.11
CA SER A 497 -39.06 -13.52 14.43
C SER A 497 -37.58 -13.68 14.11
N SER A 498 -36.85 -14.32 15.04
CA SER A 498 -35.53 -14.86 14.77
C SER A 498 -35.67 -15.83 13.58
N LEU A 499 -35.01 -15.55 12.46
CA LEU A 499 -34.77 -16.59 11.47
C LEU A 499 -34.01 -17.72 12.18
N PRO A 500 -34.45 -18.98 12.03
CA PRO A 500 -33.90 -20.09 12.78
C PRO A 500 -32.42 -20.28 12.48
N ALA A 501 -31.65 -20.65 13.51
CA ALA A 501 -30.27 -21.08 13.37
C ALA A 501 -30.17 -22.15 12.26
N PRO A 502 -29.10 -22.16 11.45
CA PRO A 502 -28.96 -23.15 10.39
C PRO A 502 -29.07 -24.57 10.95
N SER A 503 -30.03 -25.33 10.45
CA SER A 503 -30.15 -26.76 10.68
C SER A 503 -29.23 -27.56 9.74
N SER A 504 -29.12 -28.87 9.98
CA SER A 504 -28.43 -29.77 9.07
C SER A 504 -28.95 -29.63 7.64
N THR A 505 -28.05 -29.51 6.66
CA THR A 505 -28.38 -29.33 5.25
C THR A 505 -27.67 -30.40 4.40
N THR A 506 -28.41 -31.05 3.50
CA THR A 506 -27.85 -32.04 2.58
C THR A 506 -27.55 -31.39 1.24
N ILE A 507 -26.29 -31.44 0.80
CA ILE A 507 -25.80 -30.86 -0.46
C ILE A 507 -25.11 -31.97 -1.23
N ASP A 508 -25.55 -32.22 -2.47
CA ASP A 508 -25.00 -33.23 -3.37
C ASP A 508 -24.83 -34.62 -2.70
N GLY A 509 -25.83 -35.05 -1.94
CA GLY A 509 -25.84 -36.34 -1.22
C GLY A 509 -25.03 -36.39 0.07
N VAL A 510 -24.42 -35.27 0.49
CA VAL A 510 -23.65 -35.17 1.74
C VAL A 510 -24.40 -34.31 2.74
N THR A 511 -24.73 -34.91 3.89
CA THR A 511 -25.38 -34.21 5.00
C THR A 511 -24.34 -33.49 5.85
N TRP A 512 -24.44 -32.16 5.88
CA TRP A 512 -23.66 -31.27 6.73
C TRP A 512 -24.47 -30.87 7.96
N LYS A 513 -23.90 -31.07 9.14
CA LYS A 513 -24.43 -30.65 10.43
C LYS A 513 -23.83 -29.30 10.80
N TYR A 514 -24.67 -28.33 11.17
CA TYR A 514 -24.20 -27.07 11.74
C TYR A 514 -23.66 -27.30 13.16
N GLU A 515 -22.42 -26.87 13.43
CA GLU A 515 -21.76 -27.02 14.72
C GLU A 515 -21.86 -25.75 15.57
N GLY A 516 -22.03 -24.58 14.93
CA GLY A 516 -22.25 -23.31 15.64
C GLY A 516 -21.42 -22.14 15.10
N CYS A 517 -21.61 -21.00 15.75
CA CYS A 517 -20.79 -19.80 15.56
C CYS A 517 -19.57 -19.84 16.48
N TYR A 518 -18.36 -19.68 15.92
CA TYR A 518 -17.09 -19.74 16.65
C TYR A 518 -16.27 -18.47 16.43
N HIS A 519 -15.42 -18.13 17.39
CA HIS A 519 -14.37 -17.14 17.16
C HIS A 519 -13.35 -17.67 16.16
N ASP A 520 -12.90 -16.82 15.25
CA ASP A 520 -11.82 -17.14 14.32
C ASP A 520 -10.70 -16.09 14.38
N ASN A 521 -9.46 -16.53 14.16
CA ASN A 521 -8.27 -15.69 14.23
C ASN A 521 -7.28 -16.14 13.16
N SER A 522 -6.73 -15.20 12.38
CA SER A 522 -5.78 -15.49 11.31
C SER A 522 -4.48 -16.17 11.75
N ALA A 523 -4.03 -15.93 12.99
CA ALA A 523 -2.86 -16.60 13.56
C ALA A 523 -3.18 -18.00 14.11
N SER A 524 -4.45 -18.28 14.40
CA SER A 524 -4.91 -19.53 15.02
C SER A 524 -6.30 -19.91 14.53
N ARG A 525 -6.42 -20.19 13.23
CA ARG A 525 -7.69 -20.50 12.57
C ARG A 525 -8.40 -21.66 13.26
N THR A 526 -9.72 -21.53 13.41
CA THR A 526 -10.64 -22.54 13.93
C THR A 526 -10.72 -23.74 13.00
N LEU A 527 -10.65 -23.51 11.69
CA LEU A 527 -10.49 -24.54 10.66
C LEU A 527 -9.08 -24.43 10.04
N PRO A 528 -8.05 -25.08 10.62
CA PRO A 528 -6.68 -25.03 10.13
C PRO A 528 -6.44 -25.99 8.94
N ASP A 529 -5.32 -25.85 8.23
CA ASP A 529 -4.78 -26.88 7.31
C ASP A 529 -5.75 -27.42 6.24
N GLY A 530 -6.44 -26.51 5.54
CA GLY A 530 -7.29 -26.88 4.41
C GLY A 530 -7.54 -25.75 3.40
N LEU A 531 -8.67 -25.81 2.69
CA LEU A 531 -8.99 -24.91 1.58
C LEU A 531 -9.53 -23.57 2.09
N PHE A 532 -9.05 -22.46 1.54
CA PHE A 532 -9.59 -21.11 1.79
C PHE A 532 -9.90 -20.42 0.46
N ILE A 533 -11.12 -19.89 0.35
CA ILE A 533 -11.61 -19.16 -0.83
C ILE A 533 -12.33 -17.91 -0.34
N SER A 534 -12.06 -16.76 -0.95
CA SER A 534 -12.79 -15.52 -0.69
C SER A 534 -13.44 -15.06 -1.99
N ASP A 535 -14.77 -14.91 -1.96
CA ASP A 535 -15.60 -14.51 -3.10
C ASP A 535 -16.56 -13.41 -2.67
N SER A 536 -16.23 -12.16 -3.04
CA SER A 536 -16.97 -10.96 -2.66
C SER A 536 -18.33 -10.80 -3.34
N LYS A 537 -18.72 -11.69 -4.26
CA LYS A 537 -20.01 -11.62 -4.97
C LYS A 537 -20.78 -12.94 -5.06
N GLY A 538 -20.14 -14.08 -4.78
CA GLY A 538 -20.72 -15.40 -5.02
C GLY A 538 -20.67 -16.38 -3.85
N ASN A 539 -20.16 -15.98 -2.68
CA ASN A 539 -20.10 -16.89 -1.53
C ASN A 539 -21.51 -17.20 -1.01
N THR A 540 -21.79 -18.49 -0.82
CA THR A 540 -23.03 -19.01 -0.22
C THR A 540 -22.63 -20.17 0.69
N ARG A 541 -23.47 -20.50 1.69
CA ARG A 541 -23.18 -21.65 2.55
C ARG A 541 -23.12 -22.93 1.72
N GLU A 542 -24.07 -23.13 0.81
CA GLU A 542 -24.15 -24.33 -0.01
C GLU A 542 -22.99 -24.41 -1.00
N GLY A 543 -22.58 -23.28 -1.58
CA GLY A 543 -21.39 -23.19 -2.42
C GLY A 543 -20.13 -23.60 -1.67
N CYS A 544 -19.94 -23.05 -0.47
CA CYS A 544 -18.78 -23.37 0.37
C CYS A 544 -18.75 -24.85 0.77
N LEU A 545 -19.87 -25.39 1.28
CA LEU A 545 -19.95 -26.79 1.69
C LEU A 545 -19.80 -27.78 0.53
N ARG A 546 -20.26 -27.42 -0.68
CA ARG A 546 -20.02 -28.19 -1.90
C ARG A 546 -18.53 -28.26 -2.24
N LEU A 547 -17.82 -27.14 -2.12
CA LEU A 547 -16.38 -27.06 -2.33
C LEU A 547 -15.63 -27.94 -1.30
N CYS A 548 -15.98 -27.82 -0.02
CA CYS A 548 -15.39 -28.65 1.03
C CYS A 548 -15.68 -30.15 0.83
N SER A 549 -16.88 -30.48 0.35
CA SER A 549 -17.27 -31.86 0.06
C SER A 549 -16.40 -32.47 -1.05
N ARG A 550 -16.28 -31.76 -2.19
CA ARG A 550 -15.44 -32.16 -3.34
C ARG A 550 -13.96 -32.29 -2.98
N GLY A 551 -13.48 -31.45 -2.05
CA GLY A 551 -12.11 -31.51 -1.54
C GLY A 551 -11.84 -32.61 -0.51
N GLY A 552 -12.85 -33.42 -0.14
CA GLY A 552 -12.67 -34.49 0.86
C GLY A 552 -12.51 -33.98 2.30
N TYR A 553 -12.88 -32.73 2.59
CA TYR A 553 -12.76 -32.12 3.92
C TYR A 553 -13.93 -32.52 4.83
N ARG A 554 -13.69 -32.62 6.14
CA ARG A 554 -14.71 -32.99 7.13
C ARG A 554 -15.49 -31.79 7.66
N TYR A 555 -14.84 -30.64 7.69
CA TYR A 555 -15.39 -29.38 8.17
C TYR A 555 -15.41 -28.35 7.04
N GLY A 556 -16.43 -27.53 7.05
CA GLY A 556 -16.57 -26.34 6.21
C GLY A 556 -17.04 -25.17 7.07
N GLY A 557 -16.66 -23.96 6.72
CA GLY A 557 -17.09 -22.78 7.45
C GLY A 557 -17.10 -21.54 6.60
N VAL A 558 -17.96 -20.61 6.95
CA VAL A 558 -18.12 -19.33 6.23
C VAL A 558 -17.90 -18.16 7.19
N GLU A 559 -17.16 -17.17 6.73
CA GLU A 559 -16.77 -15.99 7.52
C GLU A 559 -16.94 -14.70 6.70
N TYR A 560 -17.21 -13.59 7.39
CA TYR A 560 -17.21 -12.24 6.84
C TYR A 560 -18.05 -12.02 5.56
N GLY A 561 -19.12 -12.81 5.37
CA GLY A 561 -19.99 -12.75 4.20
C GLY A 561 -19.41 -13.39 2.94
N MET A 562 -18.09 -13.31 2.75
CA MET A 562 -17.43 -13.65 1.48
C MET A 562 -16.43 -14.80 1.57
N GLU A 563 -16.08 -15.25 2.77
CA GLU A 563 -15.02 -16.23 2.95
C GLU A 563 -15.59 -17.64 3.16
N CYS A 564 -14.87 -18.62 2.64
CA CYS A 564 -15.13 -20.04 2.74
C CYS A 564 -13.86 -20.77 3.18
N PHE A 565 -13.97 -21.59 4.22
CA PHE A 565 -12.91 -22.37 4.83
C PHE A 565 -13.30 -23.85 4.81
N CYS A 566 -12.37 -24.73 4.50
CA CYS A 566 -12.53 -26.17 4.63
C CYS A 566 -11.38 -26.74 5.43
N SER A 567 -11.64 -27.75 6.25
CA SER A 567 -10.58 -28.45 6.97
C SER A 567 -10.90 -29.93 7.21
N ARG A 568 -9.85 -30.72 7.43
CA ARG A 568 -9.98 -32.12 7.88
C ARG A 568 -10.28 -32.20 9.38
N GLY A 569 -9.95 -31.15 10.14
CA GLY A 569 -10.15 -31.08 11.59
C GLY A 569 -10.61 -29.70 12.03
N MET A 570 -11.10 -29.60 13.26
CA MET A 570 -11.30 -28.31 13.94
C MET A 570 -10.20 -28.19 14.99
N ARG A 571 -9.59 -27.02 15.13
CA ARG A 571 -8.51 -26.79 16.11
C ARG A 571 -9.03 -27.10 17.52
N GLU A 572 -8.18 -27.70 18.35
CA GLU A 572 -8.52 -28.00 19.75
C GLU A 572 -8.60 -26.69 20.56
N GLY A 573 -9.58 -26.61 21.48
CA GLY A 573 -9.76 -25.43 22.34
C GLY A 573 -10.38 -24.21 21.67
N VAL A 574 -10.99 -24.36 20.48
CA VAL A 574 -11.70 -23.25 19.81
C VAL A 574 -12.86 -22.74 20.66
N ARG A 575 -12.99 -21.41 20.72
CA ARG A 575 -14.02 -20.74 21.53
C ARG A 575 -15.30 -20.54 20.72
N ARG A 576 -16.42 -21.05 21.22
CA ARG A 576 -17.75 -20.74 20.67
C ARG A 576 -18.12 -19.28 20.97
N ALA A 577 -18.81 -18.62 20.05
CA ALA A 577 -19.37 -17.30 20.28
C ALA A 577 -20.46 -17.33 21.38
N GLU A 578 -20.73 -16.19 22.00
CA GLU A 578 -21.72 -16.06 23.08
C GLU A 578 -23.16 -16.10 22.55
N GLY A 579 -23.36 -15.67 21.31
CA GLY A 579 -24.63 -15.80 20.61
C GLY A 579 -24.48 -16.06 19.11
N GLU A 580 -25.44 -16.80 18.54
CA GLU A 580 -25.49 -17.08 17.08
C GLU A 580 -25.60 -15.80 16.23
N GLY A 581 -26.14 -14.72 16.81
CA GLY A 581 -26.21 -13.40 16.17
C GLY A 581 -24.86 -12.74 15.90
N GLU A 582 -23.77 -13.19 16.54
CA GLU A 582 -22.41 -12.72 16.25
C GLU A 582 -21.91 -13.18 14.88
N CYS A 583 -22.49 -14.24 14.32
CA CYS A 583 -22.25 -14.70 12.95
C CYS A 583 -23.35 -14.21 11.98
N GLY A 584 -23.76 -12.95 12.12
CA GLY A 584 -24.93 -12.38 11.42
C GLY A 584 -24.65 -11.62 10.12
N VAL A 585 -23.44 -11.67 9.56
CA VAL A 585 -23.13 -11.04 8.26
C VAL A 585 -23.71 -11.88 7.14
N ARG A 586 -24.44 -11.24 6.23
CA ARG A 586 -25.08 -11.90 5.08
C ARG A 586 -24.04 -12.41 4.09
N CYS A 587 -24.32 -13.55 3.47
CA CYS A 587 -23.47 -14.10 2.42
C CYS A 587 -23.45 -13.18 1.18
N SER A 588 -22.29 -13.03 0.55
CA SER A 588 -22.11 -12.14 -0.61
C SER A 588 -22.86 -12.61 -1.86
N GLY A 589 -23.07 -13.92 -2.02
CA GLY A 589 -23.82 -14.54 -3.11
C GLY A 589 -25.27 -14.87 -2.79
N ASP A 590 -25.70 -14.80 -1.52
CA ASP A 590 -27.10 -14.99 -1.12
C ASP A 590 -27.40 -14.28 0.21
N ALA A 591 -28.06 -13.12 0.11
CA ALA A 591 -28.40 -12.29 1.26
C ALA A 591 -29.44 -12.91 2.21
N SER A 592 -30.08 -14.04 1.83
CA SER A 592 -30.99 -14.79 2.70
C SER A 592 -30.26 -15.68 3.71
N GLN A 593 -28.94 -15.83 3.56
CA GLN A 593 -28.10 -16.69 4.38
C GLN A 593 -27.10 -15.89 5.20
N MET A 594 -26.68 -16.46 6.34
CA MET A 594 -25.63 -15.90 7.19
C MET A 594 -24.30 -16.61 6.95
N CYS A 595 -23.24 -15.82 6.79
CA CYS A 595 -21.87 -16.24 6.50
C CYS A 595 -20.88 -15.61 7.48
N GLY A 596 -21.09 -15.82 8.77
CA GLY A 596 -20.18 -15.42 9.84
C GLY A 596 -20.19 -13.93 10.12
N ALA A 597 -19.07 -13.40 10.60
CA ALA A 597 -18.74 -11.98 10.70
C ALA A 597 -17.21 -11.86 10.82
N ALA A 598 -16.66 -10.65 10.96
CA ALA A 598 -15.21 -10.48 11.13
C ALA A 598 -14.73 -11.21 12.39
N GLY A 599 -13.86 -12.21 12.25
CA GLY A 599 -13.39 -13.04 13.36
C GLY A 599 -14.49 -13.91 13.98
N ARG A 600 -15.55 -14.23 13.22
CA ARG A 600 -16.67 -15.10 13.61
C ARG A 600 -17.04 -16.03 12.47
N ILE A 601 -16.84 -17.33 12.64
CA ILE A 601 -17.05 -18.34 11.60
C ILE A 601 -18.26 -19.22 11.94
N ASN A 602 -19.19 -19.40 10.99
CA ASN A 602 -20.21 -20.44 11.07
C ASN A 602 -19.58 -21.77 10.64
N VAL A 603 -19.54 -22.77 11.52
CA VAL A 603 -18.89 -24.06 11.25
C VAL A 603 -19.92 -25.16 10.98
N PHE A 604 -19.64 -25.99 9.99
CA PHE A 604 -20.40 -27.18 9.62
C PHE A 604 -19.49 -28.39 9.57
N SER A 605 -19.99 -29.56 9.96
CA SER A 605 -19.27 -30.83 9.89
C SER A 605 -20.05 -31.85 9.07
N ARG A 606 -19.39 -32.88 8.58
CA ARG A 606 -20.03 -34.09 8.06
C ARG A 606 -19.47 -35.34 8.75
N PRO A 607 -20.18 -36.49 8.72
CA PRO A 607 -19.63 -37.76 9.17
C PRO A 607 -18.31 -38.05 8.47
N SER A 608 -17.32 -38.57 9.21
CA SER A 608 -16.09 -39.10 8.62
C SER A 608 -16.47 -40.15 7.59
N LEU A 609 -15.78 -40.18 6.44
CA LEU A 609 -15.86 -41.31 5.52
C LEU A 609 -15.42 -42.56 6.28
N THR A 610 -16.38 -43.36 6.77
CA THR A 610 -16.13 -44.71 7.23
C THR A 610 -15.85 -45.54 5.99
N THR A 611 -14.58 -45.69 5.65
CA THR A 611 -14.14 -46.84 4.88
C THR A 611 -14.56 -48.09 5.68
N PRO A 612 -15.29 -49.07 5.10
CA PRO A 612 -15.56 -50.33 5.78
C PRO A 612 -14.27 -50.96 6.26
N GLY A 613 -14.27 -51.40 7.52
CA GLY A 613 -13.08 -51.67 8.30
C GLY A 613 -12.13 -52.72 7.72
N PHE A 614 -10.84 -52.48 7.91
CA PHE A 614 -9.86 -53.56 8.08
C PHE A 614 -9.74 -53.87 9.58
N PRO A 615 -9.77 -55.15 9.99
CA PRO A 615 -9.60 -55.57 11.38
C PRO A 615 -8.21 -55.21 11.93
N PRO A 616 -8.02 -55.16 13.26
CA PRO A 616 -6.74 -54.79 13.86
C PRO A 616 -5.73 -55.90 13.60
N ALA A 617 -4.81 -55.66 12.66
CA ALA A 617 -3.72 -56.58 12.35
C ALA A 617 -2.48 -56.23 13.19
N ALA A 618 -1.96 -57.29 13.79
CA ALA A 618 -0.81 -57.34 14.66
C ALA A 618 0.45 -56.70 14.07
N THR A 619 1.33 -56.30 14.99
CA THR A 619 2.74 -55.96 14.83
C THR A 619 3.40 -56.77 13.70
N THR A 620 3.53 -56.15 12.53
CA THR A 620 4.43 -56.63 11.49
C THR A 620 5.10 -55.44 10.83
N THR A 621 6.39 -55.33 11.06
CA THR A 621 7.35 -54.44 10.40
C THR A 621 7.30 -54.68 8.89
N THR A 622 6.61 -53.81 8.15
CA THR A 622 6.80 -53.68 6.71
C THR A 622 6.71 -52.20 6.30
N THR A 623 7.74 -51.78 5.59
CA THR A 623 7.95 -50.45 5.01
C THR A 623 6.93 -50.18 3.91
N VAL A 624 6.09 -49.17 4.09
CA VAL A 624 5.11 -48.75 3.06
C VAL A 624 5.70 -47.62 2.23
N ASN A 625 6.17 -47.96 1.03
CA ASN A 625 6.41 -47.01 -0.06
C ASN A 625 5.05 -46.55 -0.62
N ALA A 626 4.72 -45.27 -0.46
CA ALA A 626 3.68 -44.61 -1.25
C ALA A 626 4.15 -44.43 -2.71
N PRO A 627 3.27 -44.47 -3.73
CA PRO A 627 3.68 -44.29 -5.12
C PRO A 627 4.15 -42.86 -5.33
N PHE A 628 5.47 -42.69 -5.39
CA PHE A 628 6.12 -41.52 -5.96
C PHE A 628 5.63 -41.28 -7.40
N PRO A 629 5.63 -40.03 -7.91
CA PRO A 629 5.40 -39.81 -9.34
C PRO A 629 6.42 -40.65 -10.14
N PRO A 630 6.07 -41.10 -11.37
CA PRO A 630 6.95 -41.93 -12.16
C PRO A 630 8.33 -41.26 -12.29
N ALA A 631 9.40 -42.05 -12.13
CA ALA A 631 10.78 -41.56 -12.11
C ALA A 631 11.14 -40.69 -13.33
N SER A 632 10.40 -40.87 -14.44
CA SER A 632 10.41 -39.95 -15.58
C SER A 632 9.03 -39.85 -16.25
N THR A 633 8.73 -38.70 -16.86
CA THR A 633 7.54 -38.49 -17.69
C THR A 633 7.89 -37.71 -18.95
N THR A 634 7.30 -38.08 -20.09
CA THR A 634 7.53 -37.38 -21.36
C THR A 634 6.35 -36.47 -21.66
N VAL A 635 6.63 -35.19 -21.83
CA VAL A 635 5.62 -34.15 -22.04
C VAL A 635 6.12 -33.22 -23.16
N SER A 636 5.31 -33.07 -24.21
CA SER A 636 5.65 -32.28 -25.41
C SER A 636 7.03 -32.58 -26.01
N GLY A 637 7.41 -33.86 -26.10
CA GLY A 637 8.69 -34.29 -26.69
C GLY A 637 9.93 -34.10 -25.81
N LYS A 638 9.76 -33.67 -24.55
CA LYS A 638 10.84 -33.58 -23.56
C LYS A 638 10.62 -34.59 -22.42
N THR A 639 11.69 -35.30 -22.06
CA THR A 639 11.70 -36.24 -20.93
C THR A 639 12.09 -35.51 -19.66
N TRP A 640 11.20 -35.51 -18.68
CA TRP A 640 11.38 -34.90 -17.37
C TRP A 640 11.67 -35.97 -16.33
N ARG A 641 12.64 -35.74 -15.44
CA ARG A 641 12.98 -36.64 -14.33
C ARG A 641 12.55 -36.01 -13.01
N TYR A 642 11.86 -36.77 -12.16
CA TYR A 642 11.56 -36.30 -10.81
C TYR A 642 12.85 -36.29 -9.98
N VAL A 643 13.20 -35.11 -9.43
CA VAL A 643 14.47 -34.90 -8.70
C VAL A 643 14.30 -34.91 -7.18
N GLY A 644 13.09 -34.72 -6.67
CA GLY A 644 12.80 -34.74 -5.23
C GLY A 644 11.71 -33.78 -4.81
N CYS A 645 11.30 -33.88 -3.53
CA CYS A 645 10.52 -32.85 -2.84
C CYS A 645 11.48 -32.03 -2.00
N TYR A 646 11.48 -30.72 -2.16
CA TYR A 646 12.42 -29.81 -1.51
C TYR A 646 11.66 -28.78 -0.69
N THR A 647 12.25 -28.35 0.43
CA THR A 647 11.71 -27.25 1.22
C THR A 647 11.92 -25.93 0.46
N ASP A 648 10.84 -25.30 0.01
CA ASP A 648 10.85 -23.97 -0.60
C ASP A 648 10.59 -22.92 0.50
N THR A 649 11.44 -21.90 0.59
CA THR A 649 11.27 -20.82 1.59
C THR A 649 11.31 -19.46 0.91
N THR A 650 10.54 -18.51 1.45
CA THR A 650 10.29 -17.19 0.86
C THR A 650 11.57 -16.33 0.70
N GLY A 651 12.68 -16.70 1.36
CA GLY A 651 14.00 -16.04 1.24
C GLY A 651 15.12 -16.92 0.65
N ALA A 652 14.83 -18.18 0.33
CA ALA A 652 15.75 -19.11 -0.32
C ALA A 652 14.92 -20.10 -1.15
N ARG A 653 14.34 -19.60 -2.25
CA ARG A 653 13.49 -20.37 -3.15
C ARG A 653 14.28 -21.54 -3.72
N THR A 654 13.66 -22.72 -3.81
CA THR A 654 14.32 -23.89 -4.40
C THR A 654 14.56 -23.66 -5.90
N LEU A 655 13.66 -22.94 -6.58
CA LEU A 655 13.84 -22.44 -7.93
C LEU A 655 13.87 -20.90 -7.88
N TRP A 656 15.02 -20.30 -8.17
CA TRP A 656 15.31 -18.90 -7.80
C TRP A 656 15.49 -17.93 -8.99
N ASP A 657 15.51 -18.41 -10.23
CA ASP A 657 15.76 -17.60 -11.43
C ASP A 657 14.70 -17.82 -12.54
N GLY A 658 13.41 -17.78 -12.17
CA GLY A 658 12.29 -18.13 -13.05
C GLY A 658 11.02 -17.31 -12.84
N GLY A 659 10.15 -17.27 -13.86
CA GLY A 659 8.87 -16.55 -13.82
C GLY A 659 7.71 -17.34 -13.20
N TYR A 660 6.74 -16.63 -12.64
CA TYR A 660 5.46 -17.18 -12.18
C TYR A 660 4.46 -17.28 -13.32
N PHE A 661 3.67 -18.35 -13.34
CA PHE A 661 2.53 -18.44 -14.24
C PHE A 661 1.26 -18.86 -13.51
N VAL A 662 0.22 -18.06 -13.68
CA VAL A 662 -1.15 -18.41 -13.30
C VAL A 662 -1.98 -18.27 -14.56
N ASP A 663 -2.20 -19.37 -15.27
CA ASP A 663 -3.19 -19.40 -16.36
C ASP A 663 -4.24 -20.45 -16.03
N GLY A 664 -5.51 -20.09 -16.23
CA GLY A 664 -6.70 -20.87 -15.93
C GLY A 664 -6.88 -22.16 -16.74
N VAL A 665 -5.80 -22.78 -17.21
CA VAL A 665 -5.80 -24.10 -17.85
C VAL A 665 -4.83 -25.01 -17.11
N GLY A 666 -5.33 -25.64 -16.05
CA GLY A 666 -4.74 -26.84 -15.44
C GLY A 666 -3.54 -26.62 -14.50
N ASN A 667 -3.83 -26.37 -13.22
CA ASN A 667 -2.94 -26.49 -12.06
C ASN A 667 -2.47 -27.96 -11.86
N SER A 668 -1.66 -28.46 -12.79
CA SER A 668 -1.21 -29.86 -12.82
C SER A 668 0.28 -29.95 -13.13
N VAL A 669 0.92 -31.02 -12.66
CA VAL A 669 2.32 -31.35 -12.99
C VAL A 669 2.51 -31.38 -14.51
N ARG A 670 1.59 -32.00 -15.26
CA ARG A 670 1.67 -32.05 -16.73
C ARG A 670 1.67 -30.65 -17.35
N GLY A 671 0.75 -29.78 -16.95
CA GLY A 671 0.67 -28.40 -17.45
C GLY A 671 1.94 -27.58 -17.16
N CYS A 672 2.52 -27.78 -15.97
CA CYS A 672 3.82 -27.22 -15.60
C CYS A 672 4.91 -27.67 -16.58
N LEU A 673 5.06 -28.98 -16.80
CA LEU A 673 6.11 -29.54 -17.65
C LEU A 673 5.94 -29.21 -19.14
N GLU A 674 4.71 -29.10 -19.65
CA GLU A 674 4.44 -28.65 -21.03
C GLU A 674 4.95 -27.21 -21.25
N ARG A 675 4.62 -26.31 -20.31
CA ARG A 675 4.97 -24.90 -20.43
C ARG A 675 6.46 -24.66 -20.23
N CYS A 676 7.03 -25.26 -19.18
CA CYS A 676 8.48 -25.23 -18.96
C CYS A 676 9.20 -25.78 -20.20
N GLY A 677 8.67 -26.84 -20.81
CA GLY A 677 9.19 -27.43 -22.02
C GLY A 677 9.21 -26.47 -23.22
N ARG A 678 8.08 -25.79 -23.49
CA ARG A 678 7.95 -24.78 -24.56
C ARG A 678 8.87 -23.58 -24.37
N LEU A 679 9.08 -23.15 -23.13
CA LEU A 679 9.93 -22.01 -22.79
C LEU A 679 11.43 -22.34 -22.72
N GLY A 680 11.81 -23.59 -23.03
CA GLY A 680 13.21 -24.01 -23.03
C GLY A 680 13.78 -24.33 -21.65
N TRP A 681 12.93 -24.46 -20.63
CA TRP A 681 13.33 -24.69 -19.25
C TRP A 681 13.69 -26.16 -18.99
N GLY A 682 14.71 -26.39 -18.16
CA GLY A 682 15.22 -27.72 -17.79
C GLY A 682 14.73 -28.21 -16.43
N TYR A 683 14.18 -27.32 -15.61
CA TYR A 683 13.55 -27.65 -14.32
C TYR A 683 12.16 -27.04 -14.24
N GLY A 684 11.24 -27.76 -13.64
CA GLY A 684 9.87 -27.33 -13.36
C GLY A 684 9.42 -27.84 -12.00
N GLY A 685 8.66 -27.04 -11.27
CA GLY A 685 8.17 -27.36 -9.93
C GLY A 685 6.72 -26.93 -9.75
N VAL A 686 6.01 -27.61 -8.85
CA VAL A 686 4.66 -27.20 -8.42
C VAL A 686 4.64 -27.00 -6.92
N GLU A 687 3.98 -25.93 -6.46
CA GLU A 687 3.80 -25.62 -5.04
C GLU A 687 2.34 -25.21 -4.83
N TYR A 688 1.63 -25.79 -3.85
CA TYR A 688 0.20 -25.54 -3.61
C TYR A 688 -0.73 -25.73 -4.84
N GLY A 689 -0.27 -26.46 -5.87
CA GLY A 689 -0.96 -26.59 -7.15
C GLY A 689 -0.65 -25.49 -8.19
N GLN A 690 0.25 -24.54 -7.89
CA GLN A 690 0.69 -23.48 -8.82
C GLN A 690 1.98 -23.87 -9.57
N VAL A 691 2.22 -23.27 -10.75
CA VAL A 691 3.26 -23.67 -11.72
C VAL A 691 4.53 -22.77 -11.65
N ARG A 692 5.74 -23.35 -11.59
CA ARG A 692 7.05 -22.66 -11.65
C ARG A 692 8.06 -23.37 -12.58
N GLY A 693 9.05 -22.67 -13.19
CA GLY A 693 10.20 -23.32 -13.86
C GLY A 693 11.40 -22.42 -14.24
N LEU A 694 12.49 -23.03 -14.76
CA LEU A 694 13.85 -22.44 -14.94
C LEU A 694 14.69 -23.03 -16.11
N ALA A 695 15.59 -22.26 -16.75
CA ALA A 695 16.59 -22.72 -17.74
C ALA A 695 18.05 -22.71 -17.23
N LEU A 696 18.85 -23.67 -17.69
CA LEU A 696 20.33 -23.64 -17.68
C LEU A 696 20.78 -23.97 -19.12
N SER A 697 21.38 -23.02 -19.83
CA SER A 697 22.16 -23.35 -21.03
C SER A 697 23.65 -23.29 -20.69
N PHE A 698 24.27 -24.45 -20.42
CA PHE A 698 25.68 -24.60 -20.74
C PHE A 698 25.80 -24.73 -22.26
N LYS A 699 26.05 -23.61 -22.94
CA LYS A 699 26.76 -23.65 -24.22
C LYS A 699 28.23 -23.54 -23.85
N PHE A 700 28.97 -24.63 -24.04
CA PHE A 700 30.39 -24.81 -23.74
C PHE A 700 31.22 -23.52 -23.86
N LEU A 701 31.70 -23.03 -22.72
CA LEU A 701 32.97 -22.32 -22.56
C LEU A 701 33.69 -23.06 -21.43
N LEU A 702 34.54 -24.01 -21.81
CA LEU A 702 35.60 -24.65 -21.03
C LEU A 702 36.45 -25.32 -22.12
N GLU A 703 37.75 -25.08 -22.25
CA GLU A 703 38.72 -25.25 -21.17
C GLU A 703 39.84 -24.21 -21.14
N SER A 704 40.25 -23.96 -19.90
CA SER A 704 41.48 -23.31 -19.46
C SER A 704 42.74 -24.07 -19.91
N ARG A 705 43.84 -23.32 -19.95
CA ARG A 705 45.19 -23.72 -20.34
C ARG A 705 45.77 -24.96 -19.62
N PHE A 706 46.70 -25.59 -20.36
CA PHE A 706 47.93 -26.30 -19.99
C PHE A 706 47.91 -27.82 -19.68
N ASP A 707 48.58 -28.51 -20.61
CA ASP A 707 49.55 -29.63 -20.50
C ASP A 707 49.12 -31.07 -20.16
N SER A 708 49.16 -31.88 -21.23
CA SER A 708 50.13 -32.97 -21.46
C SER A 708 49.88 -34.39 -20.92
N MET A 709 49.81 -35.31 -21.90
CA MET A 709 50.23 -36.74 -21.92
C MET A 709 49.42 -37.72 -21.03
N PHE A 710 48.90 -38.85 -21.50
CA PHE A 710 49.47 -39.97 -22.27
C PHE A 710 48.36 -40.73 -23.05
N PHE A 711 48.52 -41.04 -24.36
CA PHE A 711 48.81 -42.36 -24.99
C PHE A 711 47.78 -43.50 -24.71
N PHE A 712 47.28 -44.35 -25.63
CA PHE A 712 47.76 -44.94 -26.89
C PHE A 712 46.53 -45.47 -27.68
N LEU A 713 46.58 -45.47 -29.02
CA LEU A 713 46.37 -46.65 -29.89
C LEU A 713 46.58 -46.28 -31.39
N GLU A 714 47.72 -46.75 -31.92
CA GLU A 714 47.98 -47.36 -33.24
C GLU A 714 47.69 -46.63 -34.58
N ASN A 715 48.73 -45.97 -35.14
CA ASN A 715 49.48 -46.20 -36.42
C ASN A 715 48.75 -46.62 -37.75
N PRO A 716 49.38 -46.46 -38.95
CA PRO A 716 50.07 -45.31 -39.58
C PRO A 716 49.72 -45.16 -41.10
N PHE A 717 50.20 -44.11 -41.78
CA PHE A 717 50.82 -44.09 -43.14
C PHE A 717 50.70 -42.73 -43.86
N ASP A 718 51.89 -42.26 -44.33
CA ASP A 718 52.22 -41.44 -45.51
C ASP A 718 51.60 -40.04 -45.74
N LEU A 719 52.24 -39.07 -46.39
CA LEU A 719 53.62 -38.63 -46.69
C LEU A 719 53.41 -37.34 -47.52
N MET A 720 54.38 -36.41 -47.51
CA MET A 720 54.57 -35.30 -48.50
C MET A 720 53.61 -34.10 -48.46
N VAL A 721 53.99 -32.83 -48.70
CA VAL A 721 55.26 -32.14 -49.02
C VAL A 721 55.08 -30.65 -48.69
N LEU A 722 56.19 -30.02 -48.25
CA LEU A 722 56.48 -28.60 -47.94
C LEU A 722 56.43 -27.66 -49.20
N PRO A 723 56.92 -26.39 -49.19
CA PRO A 723 56.69 -25.19 -48.35
C PRO A 723 56.67 -23.83 -49.16
N ARG A 724 56.79 -22.70 -48.41
CA ARG A 724 57.36 -21.35 -48.77
C ARG A 724 56.39 -20.29 -49.33
N GLU A 725 56.47 -18.99 -49.05
CA GLU A 725 57.42 -18.04 -48.39
C GLU A 725 56.61 -16.75 -48.07
N SER A 726 56.66 -16.13 -46.87
CA SER A 726 57.49 -14.99 -46.41
C SER A 726 57.64 -13.83 -47.41
N ILE A 727 57.43 -12.56 -47.04
CA ILE A 727 58.10 -11.78 -45.98
C ILE A 727 57.12 -11.12 -45.01
#